data_AF-A0A831YI05-F1
#
_entry.id   AF-A0A831YI05-F1
#
_cell.length_a   1.000
_cell.length_b   1.000
_cell.length_c   1.000
_cell.angle_alpha   90.00
_cell.angle_beta   90.00
_cell.angle_gamma   90.00
#
_symmetry.space_group_name_H-M   'P 1'
#
loop_
_entity.id
_entity.type
_entity.pdbx_description
1 polymer ?
#
loop_
_entity_poly.entity_id
_entity_poly.type
_entity_poly.pdbx_seq_one_letter_code
_entity_poly.pdbx_strand_id
1 'polypeptide(L)'
;VALEYNPVQWLALKTIQLARERGKELIDLKAWETLKKRYRRGFGADMEAICKSGEAEKAGPLVREGCRIALELEKELSRYYPPRNGKRVSHYIWAKQVRCPKCGAWVPLVLDSGLNADEKIYWKLVYNGDDYDVVIEKGGEGIKTISEGKARCPKCGAPISEEYIRKNIGHNDKIVVVVTEDKEFYPATETDRKAYEEVPEPERLTELIAPNDPRSVLPPLYGYKTFGDLFNKRQHYYLNKLVEKLKHIEPNIRTVLAWLVAKQADRNSRLTSWDKHVIKVKNTYAFKVISMSWDYVEVNPFSKGSGTLWGALFDVLDGFVFIVHALEGAGPFEPVFGSALNLPFADRSIKYVVTDPPYFDNIPYPESYDYVYVWLKRVVGDVYPEAFSFWTLWRDRSAEDISVGGGRTEEHFKALLKKAFKEVRRVITDDGVFVVYFAHSRREAWAATLEALMEAGFAVSNIIPVKAQSATDVQARGKVSMVSALVLVLRPRLRDEVEYVERLKPRLEAEVRRAVEELWREGYRGVDLMMAAYATALKHATQVGVLKSMRGNAVENVVEFAERVAVSAAVEAAFGGSVPDKLTGFYIYAANNSGNGLDSDTYLLLTKLFVSREELVRRRAVRETKSGDKKKAELLDWKDRCDVVKNESPYLVDVLHRLLCAFNEDGVRGVKRLLEQGSFTYTLSDICRALHAIYVARGDNVVKNFDAAFCRKSLNEGPLFSYGA
;
A
#
# COMPACT_ATOMS: atom_id res chain seq x y z
N VAL A 1 -6.82 -13.70 19.76
CA VAL A 1 -8.11 -12.99 19.56
C VAL A 1 -8.06 -12.40 18.17
N ALA A 2 -9.02 -12.71 17.30
CA ALA A 2 -9.21 -11.91 16.10
C ALA A 2 -9.75 -10.56 16.54
N LEU A 3 -8.97 -9.49 16.39
CA LEU A 3 -9.34 -8.18 16.91
C LEU A 3 -10.55 -7.64 16.12
N GLU A 4 -11.36 -6.83 16.80
CA GLU A 4 -12.50 -6.07 16.22
C GLU A 4 -13.61 -6.93 15.62
N TYR A 5 -13.75 -8.19 16.06
CA TYR A 5 -14.73 -9.13 15.50
C TYR A 5 -14.62 -9.26 13.97
N ASN A 6 -13.40 -9.22 13.41
CA ASN A 6 -13.20 -9.47 11.99
C ASN A 6 -13.39 -10.97 11.67
N PRO A 7 -14.51 -11.40 11.02
CA PRO A 7 -14.80 -12.81 10.83
C PRO A 7 -13.85 -13.49 9.85
N VAL A 8 -13.31 -12.72 8.89
CA VAL A 8 -12.39 -13.21 7.86
C VAL A 8 -11.05 -13.57 8.49
N GLN A 9 -10.49 -12.68 9.33
CA GLN A 9 -9.27 -12.99 10.08
C GLN A 9 -9.49 -14.13 11.06
N TRP A 10 -10.64 -14.17 11.73
CA TRP A 10 -10.98 -15.28 12.62
C TRP A 10 -11.06 -16.62 11.88
N LEU A 11 -11.67 -16.67 10.69
CA LEU A 11 -11.69 -17.88 9.85
C LEU A 11 -10.26 -18.33 9.48
N ALA A 12 -9.33 -17.40 9.27
CA ALA A 12 -7.93 -17.74 9.01
C ALA A 12 -7.32 -18.42 10.25
N LEU A 13 -7.58 -17.90 11.45
CA LEU A 13 -7.16 -18.55 12.70
C LEU A 13 -7.84 -19.90 12.91
N LYS A 14 -9.14 -20.06 12.59
CA LYS A 14 -9.81 -21.36 12.62
C LYS A 14 -9.19 -22.35 11.63
N THR A 15 -8.76 -21.89 10.47
CA THR A 15 -8.01 -22.71 9.49
C THR A 15 -6.69 -23.19 10.09
N ILE A 16 -5.96 -22.32 10.80
CA ILE A 16 -4.70 -22.64 11.49
C ILE A 16 -4.94 -23.64 12.64
N GLN A 17 -5.99 -23.43 13.44
CA GLN A 17 -6.40 -24.38 14.48
C GLN A 17 -6.68 -25.75 13.88
N LEU A 18 -7.45 -25.80 12.79
CA LEU A 18 -7.80 -27.04 12.11
C LEU A 18 -6.56 -27.75 11.56
N ALA A 19 -5.60 -27.01 10.99
CA ALA A 19 -4.33 -27.56 10.53
C ALA A 19 -3.55 -28.23 11.68
N ARG A 20 -3.53 -27.61 12.86
CA ARG A 20 -2.89 -28.16 14.05
C ARG A 20 -3.60 -29.40 14.56
N GLU A 21 -4.92 -29.34 14.70
CA GLU A 21 -5.70 -30.38 15.40
C GLU A 21 -5.96 -31.59 14.53
N ARG A 22 -6.23 -31.36 13.24
CA ARG A 22 -6.73 -32.39 12.31
C ARG A 22 -6.02 -32.39 10.97
N GLY A 23 -4.95 -31.60 10.79
CA GLY A 23 -4.27 -31.46 9.51
C GLY A 23 -3.84 -32.80 8.90
N LYS A 24 -3.28 -33.71 9.71
CA LYS A 24 -2.83 -35.04 9.30
C LYS A 24 -4.00 -36.00 8.94
N GLU A 25 -5.22 -35.72 9.39
CA GLU A 25 -6.44 -36.45 8.97
C GLU A 25 -6.96 -35.96 7.62
N LEU A 26 -6.77 -34.66 7.34
CA LEU A 26 -7.30 -34.01 6.15
C LEU A 26 -6.38 -34.18 4.92
N ILE A 27 -5.07 -34.22 5.13
CA ILE A 27 -4.07 -34.32 4.06
C ILE A 27 -2.85 -35.14 4.47
N ASP A 28 -2.45 -36.09 3.61
CA ASP A 28 -1.20 -36.83 3.76
C ASP A 28 -0.05 -36.01 3.15
N LEU A 29 0.82 -35.49 4.03
CA LEU A 29 1.93 -34.62 3.65
C LEU A 29 2.92 -35.31 2.69
N LYS A 30 3.23 -36.59 2.92
CA LYS A 30 4.23 -37.32 2.11
C LYS A 30 3.66 -37.67 0.74
N ALA A 31 2.39 -38.08 0.69
CA ALA A 31 1.70 -38.31 -0.56
C ALA A 31 1.55 -37.01 -1.37
N TRP A 32 1.21 -35.89 -0.72
CA TRP A 32 1.15 -34.58 -1.37
C TRP A 32 2.49 -34.16 -1.98
N GLU A 33 3.59 -34.26 -1.24
CA GLU A 33 4.93 -33.96 -1.76
C GLU A 33 5.31 -34.86 -2.94
N THR A 34 4.89 -36.13 -2.91
CA THR A 34 5.12 -37.07 -4.01
C THR A 34 4.34 -36.66 -5.26
N LEU A 35 3.07 -36.26 -5.12
CA LEU A 35 2.27 -35.74 -6.23
C LEU A 35 2.85 -34.43 -6.79
N LYS A 36 3.23 -33.49 -5.94
CA LYS A 36 3.86 -32.22 -6.36
C LYS A 36 5.11 -32.46 -7.19
N LYS A 37 5.98 -33.39 -6.78
CA LYS A 37 7.19 -33.74 -7.52
C LYS A 37 6.88 -34.40 -8.86
N ARG A 38 5.91 -35.32 -8.89
CA ARG A 38 5.51 -36.03 -10.11
C ARG A 38 4.88 -35.12 -11.16
N TYR A 39 4.01 -34.22 -10.74
CA TYR A 39 3.27 -33.30 -11.61
C TYR A 39 3.83 -31.88 -11.57
N ARG A 40 5.16 -31.75 -11.36
CA ARG A 40 5.82 -30.46 -11.17
C ARG A 40 5.61 -29.56 -12.38
N ARG A 41 5.27 -28.29 -12.11
CA ARG A 41 5.13 -27.25 -13.13
C ARG A 41 5.61 -25.90 -12.60
N GLY A 42 6.72 -25.42 -13.13
CA GLY A 42 7.38 -24.21 -12.63
C GLY A 42 7.75 -24.38 -11.14
N PHE A 43 7.32 -23.43 -10.32
CA PHE A 43 7.50 -23.46 -8.86
C PHE A 43 6.40 -24.24 -8.11
N GLY A 44 5.34 -24.70 -8.80
CA GLY A 44 4.22 -25.45 -8.21
C GLY A 44 3.96 -26.79 -8.90
N ALA A 45 2.70 -27.20 -8.94
CA ALA A 45 2.25 -28.44 -9.61
C ALA A 45 1.08 -28.20 -10.58
N ASP A 46 0.96 -29.03 -11.61
CA ASP A 46 -0.18 -29.03 -12.53
C ASP A 46 -1.39 -29.71 -11.88
N MET A 47 -2.18 -28.92 -11.14
CA MET A 47 -3.33 -29.44 -10.41
C MET A 47 -4.40 -30.08 -11.29
N GLU A 48 -4.57 -29.59 -12.51
CA GLU A 48 -5.49 -30.21 -13.45
C GLU A 48 -5.07 -31.66 -13.75
N ALA A 49 -3.77 -31.88 -14.01
CA ALA A 49 -3.23 -33.21 -14.25
C ALA A 49 -3.32 -34.12 -13.02
N ILE A 50 -3.08 -33.59 -11.81
CA ILE A 50 -3.25 -34.33 -10.55
C ILE A 50 -4.70 -34.77 -10.37
N CYS A 51 -5.66 -33.87 -10.59
CA CYS A 51 -7.07 -34.18 -10.39
C CYS A 51 -7.57 -35.19 -11.44
N LYS A 52 -7.14 -35.06 -12.70
CA LYS A 52 -7.54 -35.97 -13.79
C LYS A 52 -6.86 -37.34 -13.73
N SER A 53 -5.76 -37.51 -13.00
CA SER A 53 -5.09 -38.82 -12.88
C SER A 53 -5.78 -39.79 -11.92
N GLY A 54 -6.69 -39.29 -11.07
CA GLY A 54 -7.28 -40.06 -9.98
C GLY A 54 -6.36 -40.29 -8.79
N GLU A 55 -5.11 -39.82 -8.83
CA GLU A 55 -4.16 -40.01 -7.73
C GLU A 55 -4.35 -39.03 -6.56
N ALA A 56 -5.19 -38.00 -6.74
CA ALA A 56 -5.56 -37.03 -5.72
C ALA A 56 -6.05 -37.68 -4.42
N GLU A 57 -6.76 -38.81 -4.50
CA GLU A 57 -7.28 -39.53 -3.32
C GLU A 57 -6.16 -40.04 -2.41
N LYS A 58 -4.98 -40.35 -2.96
CA LYS A 58 -3.82 -40.80 -2.19
C LYS A 58 -3.30 -39.73 -1.23
N ALA A 59 -3.57 -38.46 -1.50
CA ALA A 59 -3.15 -37.34 -0.66
C ALA A 59 -4.20 -36.95 0.40
N GLY A 60 -5.31 -37.66 0.50
CA GLY A 60 -6.31 -37.47 1.56
C GLY A 60 -7.57 -36.73 1.12
N PRO A 61 -8.57 -36.66 2.02
CA PRO A 61 -9.92 -36.20 1.68
C PRO A 61 -9.97 -34.73 1.24
N LEU A 62 -9.10 -33.86 1.76
CA LEU A 62 -9.05 -32.45 1.36
C LEU A 62 -8.69 -32.29 -0.12
N VAL A 63 -7.66 -33.01 -0.59
CA VAL A 63 -7.21 -32.98 -1.99
C VAL A 63 -8.28 -33.61 -2.90
N ARG A 64 -8.85 -34.74 -2.46
CA ARG A 64 -9.92 -35.43 -3.19
C ARG A 64 -11.13 -34.53 -3.42
N GLU A 65 -11.66 -33.89 -2.38
CA GLU A 65 -12.84 -33.02 -2.50
C GLU A 65 -12.53 -31.76 -3.32
N GLY A 66 -11.37 -31.15 -3.13
CA GLY A 66 -10.94 -30.01 -3.94
C GLY A 66 -10.89 -30.35 -5.44
N CYS A 67 -10.32 -31.50 -5.79
CA CYS A 67 -10.29 -32.00 -7.16
C CYS A 67 -11.68 -32.34 -7.70
N ARG A 68 -12.52 -33.02 -6.92
CA ARG A 68 -13.91 -33.35 -7.31
C ARG A 68 -14.69 -32.09 -7.69
N ILE A 69 -14.66 -31.08 -6.83
CA ILE A 69 -15.35 -29.79 -7.07
C ILE A 69 -14.82 -29.12 -8.34
N ALA A 70 -13.50 -29.04 -8.51
CA ALA A 70 -12.91 -28.38 -9.67
C ALA A 70 -13.25 -29.08 -11.00
N LEU A 71 -13.26 -30.42 -11.01
CA LEU A 71 -13.64 -31.21 -12.18
C LEU A 71 -15.14 -31.10 -12.49
N GLU A 72 -16.01 -31.10 -11.47
CA GLU A 72 -17.46 -30.89 -11.66
C GLU A 72 -17.74 -29.50 -12.25
N LEU A 73 -17.09 -28.46 -11.74
CA LEU A 73 -17.20 -27.10 -12.27
C LEU A 73 -16.68 -27.00 -13.70
N GLU A 74 -15.53 -27.62 -14.01
CA GLU A 74 -14.99 -27.65 -15.38
C GLU A 74 -15.99 -28.31 -16.34
N LYS A 75 -16.56 -29.45 -15.94
CA LYS A 75 -17.56 -30.17 -16.75
C LYS A 75 -18.82 -29.34 -16.99
N GLU A 76 -19.32 -28.62 -15.98
CA GLU A 76 -20.55 -27.83 -16.08
C GLU A 76 -20.35 -26.52 -16.87
N LEU A 77 -19.20 -25.85 -16.70
CA LEU A 77 -19.04 -24.45 -17.07
C LEU A 77 -18.05 -24.19 -18.21
N SER A 78 -17.22 -25.16 -18.59
CA SER A 78 -16.21 -24.99 -19.66
C SER A 78 -16.80 -24.56 -21.01
N ARG A 79 -18.05 -24.94 -21.30
CA ARG A 79 -18.76 -24.54 -22.53
C ARG A 79 -18.88 -23.02 -22.72
N TYR A 80 -18.89 -22.26 -21.63
CA TYR A 80 -18.95 -20.78 -21.69
C TYR A 80 -17.59 -20.13 -21.97
N TYR A 81 -16.54 -20.93 -22.19
CA TYR A 81 -15.19 -20.49 -22.49
C TYR A 81 -14.67 -21.18 -23.77
N PRO A 82 -15.21 -20.84 -24.95
CA PRO A 82 -14.89 -21.53 -26.20
C PRO A 82 -13.38 -21.43 -26.52
N PRO A 83 -12.78 -22.49 -27.11
CA PRO A 83 -11.39 -22.44 -27.52
C PRO A 83 -11.20 -21.52 -28.72
N ARG A 84 -10.00 -20.94 -28.83
CA ARG A 84 -9.56 -20.15 -29.98
C ARG A 84 -8.53 -20.95 -30.76
N ASN A 85 -8.82 -21.23 -32.04
CA ASN A 85 -7.93 -21.98 -32.94
C ASN A 85 -7.45 -23.32 -32.33
N GLY A 86 -8.36 -24.05 -31.69
CA GLY A 86 -8.06 -25.32 -31.02
C GLY A 86 -7.32 -25.19 -29.67
N LYS A 87 -7.01 -23.98 -29.21
CA LYS A 87 -6.34 -23.72 -27.92
C LYS A 87 -7.32 -23.19 -26.90
N ARG A 88 -7.18 -23.59 -25.63
CA ARG A 88 -8.00 -23.02 -24.55
C ARG A 88 -7.69 -21.53 -24.37
N VAL A 89 -8.75 -20.74 -24.24
CA VAL A 89 -8.65 -19.33 -23.86
C VAL A 89 -8.36 -19.27 -22.36
N SER A 90 -7.32 -18.54 -21.97
CA SER A 90 -6.91 -18.34 -20.58
C SER A 90 -7.53 -17.09 -19.95
N HIS A 91 -7.63 -15.99 -20.72
CA HIS A 91 -8.15 -14.72 -20.23
C HIS A 91 -8.96 -14.00 -21.31
N TYR A 92 -9.91 -13.17 -20.86
CA TYR A 92 -10.68 -12.26 -21.68
C TYR A 92 -10.45 -10.85 -21.15
N ILE A 93 -10.08 -9.92 -22.02
CA ILE A 93 -9.93 -8.51 -21.67
C ILE A 93 -11.21 -7.80 -22.06
N TRP A 94 -11.75 -7.06 -21.11
CA TRP A 94 -12.97 -6.29 -21.21
C TRP A 94 -12.68 -4.81 -21.12
N ALA A 95 -13.33 -4.00 -21.95
CA ALA A 95 -13.34 -2.56 -21.83
C ALA A 95 -14.69 -2.10 -21.31
N LYS A 96 -14.71 -1.26 -20.27
CA LYS A 96 -15.91 -0.50 -19.90
C LYS A 96 -16.11 0.60 -20.91
N GLN A 97 -17.35 1.01 -21.18
CA GLN A 97 -17.62 1.99 -22.23
C GLN A 97 -18.78 2.93 -21.89
N VAL A 98 -18.75 4.10 -22.51
CA VAL A 98 -19.82 5.11 -22.45
C VAL A 98 -20.18 5.57 -23.86
N ARG A 99 -21.42 6.03 -24.06
CA ARG A 99 -21.81 6.69 -25.31
C ARG A 99 -21.25 8.11 -25.35
N CYS A 100 -20.63 8.49 -26.46
CA CYS A 100 -20.17 9.87 -26.67
C CYS A 100 -21.38 10.83 -26.71
N PRO A 101 -21.43 11.88 -25.87
CA PRO A 101 -22.55 12.82 -25.86
C PRO A 101 -22.66 13.67 -27.13
N LYS A 102 -21.60 13.74 -27.95
CA LYS A 102 -21.57 14.52 -29.20
C LYS A 102 -21.98 13.70 -30.42
N CYS A 103 -21.34 12.55 -30.65
CA CYS A 103 -21.52 11.77 -31.87
C CYS A 103 -22.24 10.43 -31.66
N GLY A 104 -22.64 10.09 -30.43
CA GLY A 104 -23.36 8.85 -30.13
C GLY A 104 -22.52 7.57 -30.16
N ALA A 105 -21.27 7.60 -30.63
CA ALA A 105 -20.45 6.39 -30.69
C ALA A 105 -20.07 5.83 -29.31
N TRP A 106 -19.94 4.50 -29.20
CA TRP A 106 -19.36 3.86 -28.03
C TRP A 106 -17.89 4.22 -27.88
N VAL A 107 -17.50 4.60 -26.66
CA VAL A 107 -16.14 4.96 -26.30
C VAL A 107 -15.66 4.02 -25.20
N PRO A 108 -14.71 3.12 -25.47
CA PRO A 108 -14.09 2.33 -24.41
C PRO A 108 -13.26 3.24 -23.51
N LEU A 109 -13.23 2.94 -22.22
CA LEU A 109 -12.46 3.63 -21.20
C LEU A 109 -11.20 2.81 -20.93
N VAL A 110 -10.05 3.28 -21.40
CA VAL A 110 -8.79 2.53 -21.41
C VAL A 110 -7.65 3.48 -21.07
N LEU A 111 -6.87 3.14 -20.05
CA LEU A 111 -5.66 3.89 -19.69
C LEU A 111 -4.47 3.52 -20.58
N ASP A 112 -4.41 2.25 -20.99
CA ASP A 112 -3.34 1.67 -21.80
C ASP A 112 -3.83 0.36 -22.43
N SER A 113 -3.79 0.26 -23.77
CA SER A 113 -4.18 -0.98 -24.47
C SER A 113 -3.04 -1.98 -24.69
N GLY A 114 -1.91 -1.80 -24.00
CA GLY A 114 -0.76 -2.69 -24.08
C GLY A 114 -1.05 -4.09 -23.56
N LEU A 115 -0.67 -5.09 -24.35
CA LEU A 115 -0.85 -6.51 -24.09
C LEU A 115 0.47 -7.21 -23.75
N ASN A 116 1.56 -6.83 -24.44
CA ASN A 116 2.91 -7.30 -24.17
C ASN A 116 3.87 -6.13 -24.33
N ALA A 117 4.57 -5.74 -23.26
CA ALA A 117 5.52 -4.63 -23.30
C ALA A 117 6.78 -4.97 -24.10
N ASP A 118 7.29 -6.20 -23.98
CA ASP A 118 8.55 -6.63 -24.58
C ASP A 118 8.39 -6.73 -26.11
N GLU A 119 7.30 -7.33 -26.56
CA GLU A 119 6.97 -7.45 -27.98
C GLU A 119 6.22 -6.24 -28.54
N LYS A 120 5.95 -5.23 -27.71
CA LYS A 120 5.18 -4.03 -28.05
C LYS A 120 3.85 -4.38 -28.75
N ILE A 121 3.09 -5.31 -28.15
CA ILE A 121 1.77 -5.71 -28.64
C ILE A 121 0.71 -4.83 -28.00
N TYR A 122 -0.18 -4.29 -28.83
CA TYR A 122 -1.31 -3.46 -28.43
C TYR A 122 -2.58 -3.90 -29.15
N TRP A 123 -3.73 -3.58 -28.58
CA TRP A 123 -4.98 -3.57 -29.34
C TRP A 123 -5.38 -2.13 -29.72
N LYS A 124 -5.96 -1.96 -30.92
CA LYS A 124 -6.42 -0.67 -31.46
C LYS A 124 -7.88 -0.73 -31.88
N LEU A 125 -8.52 0.44 -31.92
CA LEU A 125 -9.93 0.60 -32.29
C LEU A 125 -10.11 0.72 -33.80
N VAL A 126 -11.14 0.06 -34.32
CA VAL A 126 -11.66 0.26 -35.68
C VAL A 126 -13.15 0.52 -35.58
N TYR A 127 -13.61 1.74 -35.89
CA TYR A 127 -15.03 2.08 -35.81
C TYR A 127 -15.81 1.54 -37.00
N ASN A 128 -16.94 0.92 -36.71
CA ASN A 128 -17.94 0.45 -37.66
C ASN A 128 -19.29 1.12 -37.30
N GLY A 129 -19.57 2.26 -37.93
CA GLY A 129 -20.69 3.12 -37.52
C GLY A 129 -20.44 3.70 -36.12
N ASP A 130 -21.40 3.53 -35.21
CA ASP A 130 -21.33 4.01 -33.83
C ASP A 130 -20.76 2.98 -32.84
N ASP A 131 -20.46 1.78 -33.30
CA ASP A 131 -19.74 0.77 -32.52
C ASP A 131 -18.30 0.63 -33.04
N TYR A 132 -17.47 -0.13 -32.32
CA TYR A 132 -16.08 -0.38 -32.67
C TYR A 132 -15.72 -1.87 -32.56
N ASP A 133 -14.84 -2.31 -33.42
CA ASP A 133 -14.09 -3.56 -33.25
C ASP A 133 -12.64 -3.25 -32.84
N VAL A 134 -11.87 -4.31 -32.58
CA VAL A 134 -10.46 -4.17 -32.26
C VAL A 134 -9.57 -5.00 -33.17
N VAL A 135 -8.36 -4.52 -33.38
CA VAL A 135 -7.29 -5.24 -34.07
C VAL A 135 -6.07 -5.32 -33.16
N ILE A 136 -5.27 -6.39 -33.30
CA ILE A 136 -4.02 -6.56 -32.56
C ILE A 136 -2.86 -6.14 -33.45
N GLU A 137 -1.97 -5.30 -32.93
CA GLU A 137 -0.82 -4.76 -33.67
C GLU A 137 0.48 -4.93 -32.88
N LYS A 138 1.56 -5.31 -33.58
CA LYS A 138 2.94 -5.37 -33.08
C LYS A 138 3.70 -4.10 -33.48
N GLY A 139 4.43 -3.51 -32.55
CA GLY A 139 5.34 -2.37 -32.82
C GLY A 139 4.69 -0.99 -32.91
N GLY A 140 3.38 -0.89 -32.64
CA GLY A 140 2.64 0.39 -32.60
C GLY A 140 2.60 1.04 -31.21
N GLU A 141 1.73 2.06 -31.08
CA GLU A 141 1.36 2.67 -29.80
C GLU A 141 -0.04 2.24 -29.37
N GLY A 142 -0.24 2.12 -28.06
CA GLY A 142 -1.53 1.80 -27.47
C GLY A 142 -2.50 2.98 -27.52
N ILE A 143 -3.79 2.67 -27.36
CA ILE A 143 -4.81 3.69 -27.19
C ILE A 143 -4.89 4.10 -25.72
N LYS A 144 -5.15 5.39 -25.50
CA LYS A 144 -5.53 5.95 -24.21
C LYS A 144 -6.74 6.84 -24.42
N THR A 145 -7.86 6.46 -23.85
CA THR A 145 -9.15 7.15 -24.04
C THR A 145 -9.60 7.87 -22.77
N ILE A 146 -9.08 7.48 -21.60
CA ILE A 146 -9.36 8.09 -20.31
C ILE A 146 -8.06 8.49 -19.58
N SER A 147 -8.11 9.54 -18.79
CA SER A 147 -7.07 9.96 -17.86
C SER A 147 -7.72 10.75 -16.73
N GLU A 148 -7.40 10.45 -15.47
CA GLU A 148 -7.92 11.19 -14.30
C GLU A 148 -9.45 11.34 -14.32
N GLY A 149 -10.18 10.27 -14.68
CA GLY A 149 -11.65 10.27 -14.75
C GLY A 149 -12.25 11.04 -15.93
N LYS A 150 -11.44 11.69 -16.79
CA LYS A 150 -11.89 12.42 -17.98
C LYS A 150 -11.53 11.64 -19.24
N ALA A 151 -12.47 11.51 -20.18
CA ALA A 151 -12.24 10.79 -21.42
C ALA A 151 -12.30 11.71 -22.65
N ARG A 152 -11.78 11.20 -23.77
CA ARG A 152 -11.90 11.84 -25.09
C ARG A 152 -12.38 10.81 -26.09
N CYS A 153 -13.43 11.15 -26.86
CA CYS A 153 -13.97 10.26 -27.87
C CYS A 153 -12.94 10.06 -29.00
N PRO A 154 -12.50 8.82 -29.28
CA PRO A 154 -11.54 8.56 -30.36
C PRO A 154 -12.12 8.80 -31.77
N LYS A 155 -13.44 8.72 -31.95
CA LYS A 155 -14.12 8.95 -33.25
C LYS A 155 -14.20 10.43 -33.63
N CYS A 156 -14.62 11.30 -32.70
CA CYS A 156 -14.90 12.72 -33.00
C CYS A 156 -14.05 13.74 -32.20
N GLY A 157 -13.18 13.27 -31.30
CA GLY A 157 -12.33 14.12 -30.47
C GLY A 157 -13.05 14.87 -29.34
N ALA A 158 -14.36 14.68 -29.15
CA ALA A 158 -15.11 15.38 -28.12
C ALA A 158 -14.63 14.99 -26.70
N PRO A 159 -14.45 15.96 -25.79
CA PRO A 159 -14.20 15.66 -24.38
C PRO A 159 -15.45 15.05 -23.74
N ILE A 160 -15.25 14.13 -22.80
CA ILE A 160 -16.29 13.49 -22.00
C ILE A 160 -15.92 13.73 -20.54
N SER A 161 -16.76 14.49 -19.84
CA SER A 161 -16.54 14.87 -18.44
C SER A 161 -16.63 13.66 -17.50
N GLU A 162 -15.93 13.73 -16.38
CA GLU A 162 -16.00 12.74 -15.30
C GLU A 162 -17.42 12.53 -14.77
N GLU A 163 -18.19 13.61 -14.57
CA GLU A 163 -19.59 13.54 -14.13
C GLU A 163 -20.45 12.70 -15.08
N TYR A 164 -20.34 12.95 -16.39
CA TYR A 164 -21.00 12.16 -17.41
C TYR A 164 -20.59 10.68 -17.36
N ILE A 165 -19.30 10.38 -17.18
CA ILE A 165 -18.81 9.00 -17.08
C ILE A 165 -19.41 8.31 -15.85
N ARG A 166 -19.33 8.94 -14.67
CA ARG A 166 -19.87 8.40 -13.41
C ARG A 166 -21.37 8.09 -13.53
N LYS A 167 -22.12 8.91 -14.26
CA LYS A 167 -23.57 8.72 -14.47
C LYS A 167 -23.91 7.64 -15.50
N ASN A 168 -23.08 7.44 -16.53
CA ASN A 168 -23.45 6.65 -17.72
C ASN A 168 -22.61 5.37 -17.96
N ILE A 169 -21.55 5.13 -17.18
CA ILE A 169 -20.70 3.93 -17.35
C ILE A 169 -21.50 2.64 -17.13
N GLY A 170 -22.25 2.57 -16.02
CA GLY A 170 -23.11 1.42 -15.69
C GLY A 170 -22.40 0.07 -15.87
N HIS A 171 -23.16 -0.92 -16.35
CA HIS A 171 -22.66 -2.25 -16.70
C HIS A 171 -22.39 -2.40 -18.21
N ASN A 172 -22.04 -1.31 -18.89
CA ASN A 172 -21.75 -1.30 -20.32
C ASN A 172 -20.31 -1.79 -20.55
N ASP A 173 -20.11 -3.11 -20.51
CA ASP A 173 -18.80 -3.75 -20.69
C ASP A 173 -18.74 -4.45 -22.07
N LYS A 174 -17.59 -4.43 -22.76
CA LYS A 174 -17.38 -5.10 -24.06
C LYS A 174 -16.13 -5.99 -24.03
N ILE A 175 -16.26 -7.26 -24.43
CA ILE A 175 -15.09 -8.13 -24.67
C ILE A 175 -14.33 -7.56 -25.86
N VAL A 176 -13.04 -7.29 -25.67
CA VAL A 176 -12.17 -6.75 -26.73
C VAL A 176 -11.11 -7.77 -27.17
N VAL A 177 -10.46 -8.47 -26.24
CA VAL A 177 -9.34 -9.37 -26.56
C VAL A 177 -9.54 -10.71 -25.87
N VAL A 178 -9.17 -11.79 -26.54
CA VAL A 178 -9.00 -13.13 -25.96
C VAL A 178 -7.53 -13.51 -25.94
N VAL A 179 -7.10 -14.12 -24.84
CA VAL A 179 -5.73 -14.57 -24.63
C VAL A 179 -5.72 -16.08 -24.49
N THR A 180 -4.93 -16.81 -25.27
CA THR A 180 -4.84 -18.28 -25.17
C THR A 180 -3.80 -18.73 -24.13
N GLU A 181 -3.79 -20.01 -23.76
CA GLU A 181 -2.85 -20.55 -22.75
C GLU A 181 -1.36 -20.42 -23.14
N ASP A 182 -1.06 -20.37 -24.43
CA ASP A 182 0.26 -20.12 -25.00
C ASP A 182 0.60 -18.63 -25.11
N LYS A 183 -0.24 -17.76 -24.53
CA LYS A 183 -0.05 -16.30 -24.45
C LYS A 183 -0.14 -15.56 -25.78
N GLU A 184 -0.86 -16.13 -26.75
CA GLU A 184 -1.22 -15.42 -27.98
C GLU A 184 -2.47 -14.56 -27.76
N PHE A 185 -2.55 -13.44 -28.49
CA PHE A 185 -3.62 -12.45 -28.36
C PHE A 185 -4.44 -12.38 -29.65
N TYR A 186 -5.77 -12.41 -29.51
CA TYR A 186 -6.69 -12.30 -30.64
C TYR A 186 -7.82 -11.31 -30.34
N PRO A 187 -8.35 -10.60 -31.36
CA PRO A 187 -9.60 -9.87 -31.20
C PRO A 187 -10.72 -10.82 -30.78
N ALA A 188 -11.59 -10.37 -29.86
CA ALA A 188 -12.78 -11.12 -29.49
C ALA A 188 -13.75 -11.21 -30.67
N THR A 189 -14.30 -12.40 -30.92
CA THR A 189 -15.27 -12.64 -31.99
C THR A 189 -16.68 -12.84 -31.45
N GLU A 190 -17.63 -12.93 -32.38
CA GLU A 190 -19.03 -13.20 -32.07
C GLU A 190 -19.23 -14.50 -31.26
N THR A 191 -18.41 -15.52 -31.50
CA THR A 191 -18.41 -16.76 -30.70
C THR A 191 -18.12 -16.51 -29.22
N ASP A 192 -17.17 -15.62 -28.90
CA ASP A 192 -16.83 -15.30 -27.50
C ASP A 192 -17.97 -14.52 -26.82
N ARG A 193 -18.61 -13.61 -27.58
CA ARG A 193 -19.74 -12.80 -27.11
C ARG A 193 -20.97 -13.68 -26.84
N LYS A 194 -21.34 -14.55 -27.79
CA LYS A 194 -22.45 -15.49 -27.65
C LYS A 194 -22.26 -16.44 -26.46
N ALA A 195 -21.05 -16.98 -26.29
CA ALA A 195 -20.76 -17.85 -25.15
C ALA A 195 -20.92 -17.14 -23.79
N TYR A 196 -20.67 -15.83 -23.73
CA TYR A 196 -20.95 -15.01 -22.55
C TYR A 196 -22.46 -14.72 -22.39
N GLU A 197 -23.17 -14.41 -23.47
CA GLU A 197 -24.61 -14.13 -23.45
C GLU A 197 -25.44 -15.35 -23.00
N GLU A 198 -25.03 -16.55 -23.42
CA GLU A 198 -25.65 -17.85 -23.08
C GLU A 198 -25.50 -18.25 -21.61
N VAL A 199 -24.62 -17.58 -20.85
CA VAL A 199 -24.55 -17.80 -19.40
C VAL A 199 -25.93 -17.48 -18.79
N PRO A 200 -26.42 -18.21 -17.80
CA PRO A 200 -27.64 -17.83 -17.09
C PRO A 200 -27.44 -16.53 -16.29
N GLU A 201 -28.50 -15.74 -16.09
CA GLU A 201 -28.42 -14.61 -15.15
C GLU A 201 -28.19 -15.15 -13.73
N PRO A 202 -27.10 -14.76 -13.05
CA PRO A 202 -26.80 -15.26 -11.72
C PRO A 202 -27.63 -14.52 -10.68
N GLU A 203 -28.01 -15.21 -9.60
CA GLU A 203 -28.50 -14.57 -8.39
C GLU A 203 -27.45 -13.57 -7.90
N ARG A 204 -27.75 -12.26 -7.94
CA ARG A 204 -26.80 -11.18 -7.64
C ARG A 204 -26.65 -10.98 -6.12
N LEU A 205 -25.42 -10.72 -5.65
CA LEU A 205 -25.24 -10.20 -4.28
C LEU A 205 -25.86 -8.80 -4.19
N THR A 206 -26.68 -8.58 -3.17
CA THR A 206 -27.46 -7.34 -2.97
C THR A 206 -26.92 -6.49 -1.84
N GLU A 207 -25.94 -7.00 -1.09
CA GLU A 207 -25.23 -6.24 -0.06
C GLU A 207 -24.61 -4.97 -0.64
N LEU A 208 -24.93 -3.83 -0.01
CA LEU A 208 -24.40 -2.54 -0.40
C LEU A 208 -22.92 -2.44 -0.04
N ILE A 209 -22.15 -1.84 -0.94
CA ILE A 209 -20.80 -1.40 -0.67
C ILE A 209 -20.87 -0.11 0.15
N ALA A 210 -19.96 0.04 1.13
CA ALA A 210 -19.88 1.24 1.95
C ALA A 210 -19.84 2.51 1.07
N PRO A 211 -20.76 3.47 1.28
CA PRO A 211 -20.77 4.69 0.50
C PRO A 211 -19.62 5.61 0.92
N ASN A 212 -18.85 6.07 -0.07
CA ASN A 212 -17.98 7.25 0.03
C ASN A 212 -16.95 7.26 1.19
N ASP A 213 -16.02 6.31 1.21
CA ASP A 213 -14.67 6.56 1.75
C ASP A 213 -13.63 6.40 0.63
N PRO A 214 -12.89 7.46 0.25
CA PRO A 214 -11.90 7.40 -0.83
C PRO A 214 -10.73 6.44 -0.56
N ARG A 215 -10.63 5.89 0.65
CA ARG A 215 -9.61 4.93 1.07
C ARG A 215 -10.10 3.48 1.05
N SER A 216 -11.38 3.23 0.77
CA SER A 216 -11.99 1.89 0.83
C SER A 216 -12.23 1.30 -0.56
N VAL A 217 -13.46 1.37 -1.06
CA VAL A 217 -13.96 0.79 -2.30
C VAL A 217 -14.52 1.93 -3.14
N LEU A 218 -13.87 2.24 -4.26
CA LEU A 218 -14.23 3.35 -5.14
C LEU A 218 -15.32 3.06 -6.20
N PRO A 219 -15.60 1.80 -6.62
CA PRO A 219 -16.69 1.50 -7.56
C PRO A 219 -18.06 2.18 -7.30
N PRO A 220 -18.51 2.44 -6.05
CA PRO A 220 -19.74 3.20 -5.79
C PRO A 220 -19.79 4.59 -6.44
N LEU A 221 -18.64 5.26 -6.63
CA LEU A 221 -18.56 6.55 -7.34
C LEU A 221 -18.96 6.46 -8.81
N TYR A 222 -18.97 5.24 -9.37
CA TYR A 222 -19.26 4.92 -10.77
C TYR A 222 -20.55 4.12 -10.94
N GLY A 223 -21.41 4.08 -9.92
CA GLY A 223 -22.72 3.45 -9.98
C GLY A 223 -22.76 1.95 -9.63
N TYR A 224 -21.63 1.33 -9.28
CA TYR A 224 -21.57 -0.03 -8.76
C TYR A 224 -21.86 0.00 -7.25
N LYS A 225 -23.10 -0.24 -6.86
CA LYS A 225 -23.59 -0.01 -5.50
C LYS A 225 -23.57 -1.27 -4.64
N THR A 226 -23.67 -2.45 -5.25
CA THR A 226 -23.66 -3.73 -4.53
C THR A 226 -22.40 -4.54 -4.84
N PHE A 227 -22.06 -5.50 -3.99
CA PHE A 227 -20.96 -6.42 -4.27
C PHE A 227 -21.20 -7.27 -5.54
N GLY A 228 -22.46 -7.51 -5.91
CA GLY A 228 -22.80 -8.21 -7.15
C GLY A 228 -22.44 -7.42 -8.41
N ASP A 229 -22.44 -6.09 -8.33
CA ASP A 229 -22.07 -5.20 -9.43
C ASP A 229 -20.57 -5.32 -9.80
N LEU A 230 -19.73 -5.80 -8.87
CA LEU A 230 -18.28 -5.94 -9.05
C LEU A 230 -17.87 -7.13 -9.92
N PHE A 231 -18.82 -7.95 -10.37
CA PHE A 231 -18.56 -9.14 -11.17
C PHE A 231 -19.41 -9.13 -12.43
N ASN A 232 -18.81 -9.43 -13.58
CA ASN A 232 -19.59 -9.65 -14.79
C ASN A 232 -20.48 -10.91 -14.65
N LYS A 233 -21.41 -11.11 -15.59
CA LYS A 233 -22.39 -12.20 -15.52
C LYS A 233 -21.74 -13.58 -15.38
N ARG A 234 -20.73 -13.87 -16.21
CA ARG A 234 -20.01 -15.16 -16.26
C ARG A 234 -19.14 -15.38 -15.01
N GLN A 235 -18.43 -14.35 -14.55
CA GLN A 235 -17.67 -14.36 -13.29
C GLN A 235 -18.57 -14.67 -12.09
N HIS A 236 -19.69 -13.96 -11.99
CA HIS A 236 -20.61 -14.09 -10.87
C HIS A 236 -21.32 -15.44 -10.86
N TYR A 237 -21.76 -15.92 -12.02
CA TYR A 237 -22.35 -17.25 -12.18
C TYR A 237 -21.38 -18.36 -11.76
N TYR A 238 -20.12 -18.26 -12.19
CA TYR A 238 -19.06 -19.19 -11.76
C TYR A 238 -18.86 -19.18 -10.24
N LEU A 239 -18.76 -18.00 -9.61
CA LEU A 239 -18.57 -17.90 -8.15
C LEU A 239 -19.77 -18.46 -7.38
N ASN A 240 -21.00 -18.22 -7.84
CA ASN A 240 -22.20 -18.81 -7.25
C ASN A 240 -22.16 -20.35 -7.31
N LYS A 241 -21.72 -20.91 -8.45
CA LYS A 241 -21.56 -22.36 -8.61
C LYS A 241 -20.46 -22.92 -7.73
N LEU A 242 -19.34 -22.23 -7.59
CA LEU A 242 -18.28 -22.61 -6.65
C LEU A 242 -18.81 -22.63 -5.20
N VAL A 243 -19.56 -21.61 -4.79
CA VAL A 243 -20.21 -21.55 -3.47
C VAL A 243 -21.19 -22.72 -3.28
N GLU A 244 -22.04 -23.00 -4.27
CA GLU A 244 -22.98 -24.13 -4.27
C GLU A 244 -22.27 -25.45 -4.00
N LYS A 245 -21.17 -25.74 -4.73
CA LYS A 245 -20.41 -26.98 -4.55
C LYS A 245 -19.71 -27.06 -3.19
N LEU A 246 -19.22 -25.94 -2.67
CA LEU A 246 -18.57 -25.89 -1.35
C LEU A 246 -19.56 -26.07 -0.20
N LYS A 247 -20.80 -25.56 -0.31
CA LYS A 247 -21.83 -25.66 0.74
C LYS A 247 -22.23 -27.08 1.13
N HIS A 248 -21.89 -28.10 0.34
CA HIS A 248 -22.36 -29.48 0.54
C HIS A 248 -21.24 -30.46 0.92
N ILE A 249 -20.07 -29.97 1.33
CA ILE A 249 -18.97 -30.83 1.81
C ILE A 249 -18.80 -30.76 3.33
N GLU A 250 -18.07 -31.73 3.87
CA GLU A 250 -17.78 -31.86 5.30
C GLU A 250 -17.21 -30.53 5.88
N PRO A 251 -17.67 -30.07 7.07
CA PRO A 251 -17.34 -28.73 7.60
C PRO A 251 -15.86 -28.38 7.72
N ASN A 252 -14.99 -29.33 8.08
CA ASN A 252 -13.56 -29.08 8.22
C ASN A 252 -12.89 -28.90 6.85
N ILE A 253 -13.21 -29.77 5.89
CA ILE A 253 -12.79 -29.60 4.50
C ILE A 253 -13.33 -28.28 3.93
N ARG A 254 -14.60 -27.96 4.22
CA ARG A 254 -15.25 -26.71 3.80
C ARG A 254 -14.53 -25.48 4.32
N THR A 255 -14.10 -25.49 5.57
CA THR A 255 -13.35 -24.39 6.19
C THR A 255 -12.06 -24.08 5.43
N VAL A 256 -11.32 -25.12 5.01
CA VAL A 256 -10.09 -24.94 4.23
C VAL A 256 -10.40 -24.52 2.79
N LEU A 257 -11.35 -25.17 2.13
CA LEU A 257 -11.69 -24.89 0.73
C LEU A 257 -12.49 -23.59 0.54
N ALA A 258 -13.04 -22.98 1.60
CA ALA A 258 -13.68 -21.67 1.54
C ALA A 258 -12.72 -20.58 1.00
N TRP A 259 -11.42 -20.72 1.22
CA TRP A 259 -10.42 -19.80 0.67
C TRP A 259 -10.33 -19.81 -0.86
N LEU A 260 -10.87 -20.83 -1.54
CA LEU A 260 -11.00 -20.84 -2.99
C LEU A 260 -11.89 -19.70 -3.49
N VAL A 261 -13.04 -19.47 -2.86
CA VAL A 261 -13.95 -18.39 -3.32
C VAL A 261 -13.31 -17.03 -3.12
N ALA A 262 -12.59 -16.82 -2.01
CA ALA A 262 -11.87 -15.57 -1.76
C ALA A 262 -10.75 -15.32 -2.79
N LYS A 263 -9.93 -16.33 -3.08
CA LYS A 263 -8.87 -16.24 -4.12
C LYS A 263 -9.43 -16.01 -5.52
N GLN A 264 -10.54 -16.67 -5.86
CA GLN A 264 -11.19 -16.51 -7.15
C GLN A 264 -11.86 -15.13 -7.29
N ALA A 265 -12.51 -14.63 -6.23
CA ALA A 265 -13.05 -13.27 -6.23
C ALA A 265 -11.95 -12.21 -6.36
N ASP A 266 -10.79 -12.38 -5.70
CA ASP A 266 -9.65 -11.45 -5.80
C ASP A 266 -9.09 -11.39 -7.24
N ARG A 267 -9.04 -12.52 -7.95
CA ARG A 267 -8.41 -12.61 -9.29
C ARG A 267 -9.38 -12.69 -10.47
N ASN A 268 -10.70 -12.66 -10.24
CA ASN A 268 -11.69 -12.78 -11.31
C ASN A 268 -12.92 -11.89 -11.05
N SER A 269 -12.70 -10.58 -11.05
CA SER A 269 -13.72 -9.54 -10.88
C SER A 269 -13.63 -8.49 -11.99
N ARG A 270 -14.51 -7.48 -11.98
CA ARG A 270 -14.42 -6.28 -12.84
C ARG A 270 -13.35 -5.29 -12.39
N LEU A 271 -12.60 -5.61 -11.34
CA LEU A 271 -11.62 -4.75 -10.69
C LEU A 271 -10.18 -5.22 -10.93
N THR A 272 -10.02 -6.38 -11.55
CA THR A 272 -8.72 -6.88 -12.00
C THR A 272 -8.19 -6.05 -13.15
N SER A 273 -6.90 -6.15 -13.44
CA SER A 273 -6.30 -5.50 -14.60
C SER A 273 -5.25 -6.39 -15.27
N TRP A 274 -4.82 -6.03 -16.47
CA TRP A 274 -3.76 -6.76 -17.18
C TRP A 274 -2.38 -6.21 -16.82
N ASP A 275 -1.41 -7.09 -16.60
CA ASP A 275 0.01 -6.72 -16.53
C ASP A 275 0.74 -7.12 -17.81
N LYS A 276 0.99 -6.14 -18.69
CA LYS A 276 1.70 -6.33 -19.95
C LYS A 276 3.18 -6.66 -19.81
N HIS A 277 3.80 -6.46 -18.65
CA HIS A 277 5.21 -6.76 -18.43
C HIS A 277 5.45 -8.21 -18.04
N VAL A 278 4.49 -8.84 -17.35
CA VAL A 278 4.60 -10.25 -16.93
C VAL A 278 3.55 -11.15 -17.58
N ILE A 279 2.65 -10.57 -18.38
CA ILE A 279 1.61 -11.26 -19.16
C ILE A 279 0.69 -12.07 -18.24
N LYS A 280 0.15 -11.40 -17.22
CA LYS A 280 -0.69 -11.99 -16.17
C LYS A 280 -1.76 -11.01 -15.70
N VAL A 281 -2.84 -11.55 -15.11
CA VAL A 281 -3.81 -10.76 -14.35
C VAL A 281 -3.21 -10.20 -13.06
N LYS A 282 -3.47 -8.90 -12.81
CA LYS A 282 -3.34 -8.25 -11.50
C LYS A 282 -4.64 -8.39 -10.74
N ASN A 283 -4.51 -8.68 -9.45
CA ASN A 283 -5.62 -8.96 -8.56
C ASN A 283 -6.29 -7.67 -8.05
N THR A 284 -7.46 -7.82 -7.42
CA THR A 284 -8.32 -6.73 -6.94
C THR A 284 -7.64 -5.94 -5.82
N TYR A 285 -6.88 -6.61 -4.96
CA TYR A 285 -6.11 -5.99 -3.86
C TYR A 285 -4.72 -5.49 -4.29
N ALA A 286 -4.51 -5.10 -5.55
CA ALA A 286 -3.23 -4.56 -6.02
C ALA A 286 -2.82 -3.24 -5.32
N PHE A 287 -3.79 -2.52 -4.75
CA PHE A 287 -3.61 -1.29 -3.98
C PHE A 287 -4.33 -1.38 -2.64
N LYS A 288 -3.98 -0.50 -1.68
CA LYS A 288 -4.67 -0.40 -0.37
C LYS A 288 -6.17 -0.08 -0.52
N VAL A 289 -6.52 0.64 -1.59
CA VAL A 289 -7.89 0.98 -1.96
C VAL A 289 -8.33 0.03 -3.06
N ILE A 290 -9.52 -0.54 -2.92
CA ILE A 290 -10.17 -1.29 -3.99
C ILE A 290 -10.64 -0.29 -5.05
N SER A 291 -9.75 -0.01 -6.01
CA SER A 291 -9.96 1.00 -7.04
C SER A 291 -10.87 0.51 -8.16
N MET A 292 -11.54 1.44 -8.82
CA MET A 292 -12.22 1.19 -10.07
C MET A 292 -11.19 0.84 -11.17
N SER A 293 -11.46 -0.18 -11.98
CA SER A 293 -10.71 -0.46 -13.21
C SER A 293 -11.50 -0.03 -14.45
N TRP A 294 -10.83 0.57 -15.43
CA TRP A 294 -11.47 1.07 -16.66
C TRP A 294 -11.60 -0.03 -17.73
N ASP A 295 -10.61 -0.89 -17.78
CA ASP A 295 -10.58 -2.17 -18.49
C ASP A 295 -10.20 -3.25 -17.48
N TYR A 296 -10.70 -4.47 -17.65
CA TYR A 296 -10.49 -5.55 -16.68
C TYR A 296 -10.28 -6.90 -17.34
N VAL A 297 -9.77 -7.83 -16.55
CA VAL A 297 -9.45 -9.18 -17.01
C VAL A 297 -10.37 -10.18 -16.36
N GLU A 298 -11.14 -10.88 -17.19
CA GLU A 298 -11.82 -12.09 -16.77
C GLU A 298 -10.93 -13.30 -17.02
N VAL A 299 -10.73 -14.11 -15.99
CA VAL A 299 -9.94 -15.33 -16.04
C VAL A 299 -10.86 -16.50 -16.39
N ASN A 300 -10.43 -17.36 -17.32
CA ASN A 300 -11.03 -18.69 -17.47
C ASN A 300 -10.57 -19.57 -16.28
N PRO A 301 -11.46 -19.98 -15.37
CA PRO A 301 -11.04 -20.74 -14.20
C PRO A 301 -10.41 -22.09 -14.53
N PHE A 302 -10.75 -22.66 -15.69
CA PHE A 302 -10.38 -24.03 -16.09
C PHE A 302 -9.16 -24.10 -17.00
N SER A 303 -8.57 -22.95 -17.31
CA SER A 303 -7.34 -22.90 -18.09
C SER A 303 -6.10 -22.98 -17.22
N LYS A 304 -4.95 -22.98 -17.87
CA LYS A 304 -3.64 -22.80 -17.29
C LYS A 304 -3.30 -21.30 -17.29
N GLY A 305 -2.82 -20.77 -16.16
CA GLY A 305 -2.47 -19.35 -16.08
C GLY A 305 -2.57 -18.75 -14.67
N SER A 306 -2.40 -17.43 -14.60
CA SER A 306 -2.55 -16.67 -13.36
C SER A 306 -4.03 -16.55 -12.99
N GLY A 307 -4.38 -16.75 -11.71
CA GLY A 307 -5.74 -16.56 -11.21
C GLY A 307 -6.75 -17.68 -11.50
N THR A 308 -6.33 -18.76 -12.13
CA THR A 308 -7.22 -19.88 -12.46
C THR A 308 -7.60 -20.70 -11.22
N LEU A 309 -8.67 -21.49 -11.29
CA LEU A 309 -9.12 -22.35 -10.19
C LEU A 309 -8.04 -23.38 -9.83
N TRP A 310 -7.36 -23.94 -10.83
CA TRP A 310 -6.27 -24.90 -10.63
C TRP A 310 -5.12 -24.31 -9.83
N GLY A 311 -4.71 -23.07 -10.14
CA GLY A 311 -3.69 -22.35 -9.37
C GLY A 311 -4.16 -22.03 -7.96
N ALA A 312 -5.40 -21.56 -7.80
CA ALA A 312 -5.96 -21.27 -6.48
C ALA A 312 -6.07 -22.53 -5.60
N LEU A 313 -6.45 -23.68 -6.19
CA LEU A 313 -6.51 -24.96 -5.49
C LEU A 313 -5.13 -25.42 -5.05
N PHE A 314 -4.12 -25.30 -5.91
CA PHE A 314 -2.73 -25.56 -5.52
C PHE A 314 -2.33 -24.71 -4.31
N ASP A 315 -2.52 -23.39 -4.39
CA ASP A 315 -2.11 -22.46 -3.34
C ASP A 315 -2.78 -22.76 -1.99
N VAL A 316 -4.08 -23.08 -2.00
CA VAL A 316 -4.84 -23.40 -0.77
C VAL A 316 -4.34 -24.70 -0.15
N LEU A 317 -4.17 -25.75 -0.96
CA LEU A 317 -3.71 -27.05 -0.49
C LEU A 317 -2.26 -26.96 0.03
N ASP A 318 -1.38 -26.33 -0.73
CA ASP A 318 0.03 -26.21 -0.37
C ASP A 318 0.25 -25.31 0.84
N GLY A 319 -0.52 -24.21 0.92
CA GLY A 319 -0.55 -23.35 2.11
C GLY A 319 -1.04 -24.11 3.35
N PHE A 320 -2.07 -24.94 3.22
CA PHE A 320 -2.55 -25.76 4.34
C PHE A 320 -1.50 -26.79 4.78
N VAL A 321 -0.85 -27.49 3.84
CA VAL A 321 0.28 -28.40 4.11
C VAL A 321 1.41 -27.69 4.84
N PHE A 322 1.78 -26.49 4.39
CA PHE A 322 2.79 -25.67 5.05
C PHE A 322 2.42 -25.40 6.51
N ILE A 323 1.17 -25.01 6.78
CA ILE A 323 0.70 -24.75 8.14
C ILE A 323 0.75 -26.02 9.00
N VAL A 324 0.30 -27.17 8.46
CA VAL A 324 0.35 -28.46 9.18
C VAL A 324 1.79 -28.77 9.60
N HIS A 325 2.75 -28.58 8.70
CA HIS A 325 4.16 -28.82 8.98
C HIS A 325 4.75 -27.79 9.96
N ALA A 326 4.46 -26.50 9.77
CA ALA A 326 4.99 -25.42 10.59
C ALA A 326 4.51 -25.47 12.05
N LEU A 327 3.37 -26.12 12.31
CA LEU A 327 2.79 -26.29 13.65
C LEU A 327 3.11 -27.66 14.27
N GLU A 328 3.97 -28.46 13.65
CA GLU A 328 4.39 -29.74 14.23
C GLU A 328 5.11 -29.51 15.57
N GLY A 329 4.60 -30.13 16.64
CA GLY A 329 5.10 -29.94 18.00
C GLY A 329 4.61 -28.67 18.72
N ALA A 330 3.78 -27.84 18.06
CA ALA A 330 3.17 -26.68 18.71
C ALA A 330 2.14 -27.08 19.79
N GLY A 331 2.03 -26.24 20.82
CA GLY A 331 1.05 -26.39 21.89
C GLY A 331 -0.41 -26.16 21.44
N PRO A 332 -1.38 -26.19 22.38
CA PRO A 332 -2.77 -25.89 22.07
C PRO A 332 -2.92 -24.45 21.54
N PHE A 333 -3.84 -24.26 20.61
CA PHE A 333 -4.13 -22.97 19.99
C PHE A 333 -5.64 -22.78 19.86
N GLU A 334 -6.17 -21.71 20.45
CA GLU A 334 -7.61 -21.43 20.48
C GLU A 334 -7.93 -20.05 19.89
N PRO A 335 -8.57 -20.00 18.70
CA PRO A 335 -9.05 -18.77 18.09
C PRO A 335 -10.28 -18.19 18.80
N VAL A 336 -10.08 -17.11 19.55
CA VAL A 336 -11.18 -16.35 20.14
C VAL A 336 -11.72 -15.30 19.16
N PHE A 337 -13.02 -15.36 18.88
CA PHE A 337 -13.77 -14.31 18.19
C PHE A 337 -14.25 -13.27 19.21
N GLY A 338 -13.78 -12.03 19.12
CA GLY A 338 -14.12 -11.00 20.10
C GLY A 338 -13.58 -9.61 19.75
N SER A 339 -13.82 -8.64 20.63
CA SER A 339 -13.27 -7.28 20.48
C SER A 339 -12.09 -7.05 21.40
N ALA A 340 -11.11 -6.29 20.92
CA ALA A 340 -10.03 -5.76 21.74
C ALA A 340 -10.54 -4.84 22.86
N LEU A 341 -11.76 -4.31 22.70
CA LEU A 341 -12.42 -3.40 23.63
C LEU A 341 -13.04 -4.12 24.84
N ASN A 342 -13.12 -5.45 24.82
CA ASN A 342 -13.61 -6.28 25.91
C ASN A 342 -13.04 -7.70 25.78
N LEU A 343 -11.88 -7.94 26.40
CA LEU A 343 -11.18 -9.22 26.26
C LEU A 343 -11.79 -10.27 27.20
N PRO A 344 -12.14 -11.48 26.73
CA PRO A 344 -12.78 -12.52 27.53
C PRO A 344 -11.79 -13.29 28.41
N PHE A 345 -10.80 -12.61 28.98
CA PHE A 345 -9.78 -13.19 29.85
C PHE A 345 -9.84 -12.55 31.23
N ALA A 346 -9.45 -13.33 32.24
CA ALA A 346 -9.39 -12.85 33.61
C ALA A 346 -8.31 -11.78 33.79
N ASP A 347 -8.44 -10.99 34.84
CA ASP A 347 -7.45 -9.98 35.20
C ASP A 347 -6.10 -10.65 35.47
N ARG A 348 -5.01 -10.04 35.00
CA ARG A 348 -3.63 -10.49 35.19
C ARG A 348 -3.39 -11.97 34.84
N SER A 349 -4.08 -12.51 33.83
CA SER A 349 -3.94 -13.92 33.41
C SER A 349 -3.02 -14.13 32.20
N ILE A 350 -2.61 -13.09 31.50
CA ILE A 350 -1.85 -13.17 30.24
C ILE A 350 -0.42 -12.69 30.44
N LYS A 351 0.57 -13.51 30.06
CA LYS A 351 1.99 -13.17 30.21
C LYS A 351 2.53 -12.30 29.07
N TYR A 352 2.09 -12.59 27.85
CA TYR A 352 2.57 -11.96 26.62
C TYR A 352 1.39 -11.53 25.76
N VAL A 353 1.40 -10.29 25.30
CA VAL A 353 0.46 -9.80 24.29
C VAL A 353 1.27 -9.27 23.12
N VAL A 354 1.00 -9.76 21.91
CA VAL A 354 1.64 -9.30 20.68
C VAL A 354 0.55 -8.85 19.72
N THR A 355 0.61 -7.61 19.25
CA THR A 355 -0.45 -7.04 18.41
C THR A 355 0.09 -6.07 17.36
N ASP A 356 -0.67 -5.94 16.28
CA ASP A 356 -0.50 -4.98 15.21
C ASP A 356 -1.82 -4.19 15.08
N PRO A 357 -2.00 -3.11 15.86
CA PRO A 357 -3.26 -2.36 15.91
C PRO A 357 -3.49 -1.61 14.60
N PRO A 358 -4.74 -1.27 14.26
CA PRO A 358 -5.03 -0.49 13.07
C PRO A 358 -4.25 0.84 13.05
N TYR A 359 -3.65 1.14 11.91
CA TYR A 359 -2.81 2.33 11.75
C TYR A 359 -3.63 3.57 11.37
N PHE A 360 -4.40 4.08 12.31
CA PHE A 360 -5.11 5.36 12.17
C PHE A 360 -5.95 5.45 10.87
N ASP A 361 -5.56 6.26 9.89
CA ASP A 361 -6.28 6.46 8.63
C ASP A 361 -5.75 5.63 7.44
N ASN A 362 -4.89 4.63 7.70
CA ASN A 362 -4.23 3.85 6.64
C ASN A 362 -5.14 2.88 5.87
N ILE A 363 -6.00 2.14 6.58
CA ILE A 363 -6.90 1.14 5.98
C ILE A 363 -8.26 1.21 6.69
N PRO A 364 -9.37 1.39 5.95
CA PRO A 364 -10.72 1.22 6.49
C PRO A 364 -11.07 -0.29 6.45
N TYR A 365 -10.78 -0.99 7.56
CA TYR A 365 -10.83 -2.45 7.62
C TYR A 365 -12.23 -3.01 7.32
N PRO A 366 -13.34 -2.59 7.97
CA PRO A 366 -14.65 -3.20 7.76
C PRO A 366 -15.08 -3.13 6.29
N GLU A 367 -14.91 -1.97 5.66
CA GLU A 367 -15.26 -1.69 4.28
C GLU A 367 -14.42 -2.53 3.30
N SER A 368 -13.13 -2.72 3.59
CA SER A 368 -12.21 -3.45 2.71
C SER A 368 -12.36 -4.97 2.82
N TYR A 369 -12.64 -5.48 4.03
CA TYR A 369 -12.86 -6.90 4.28
C TYR A 369 -14.22 -7.38 3.78
N ASP A 370 -15.21 -6.49 3.63
CA ASP A 370 -16.53 -6.87 3.12
C ASP A 370 -16.48 -7.54 1.74
N TYR A 371 -15.53 -7.13 0.89
CA TYR A 371 -15.34 -7.71 -0.45
C TYR A 371 -15.16 -9.23 -0.43
N VAL A 372 -14.41 -9.77 0.54
CA VAL A 372 -14.25 -11.23 0.73
C VAL A 372 -15.25 -11.82 1.70
N TYR A 373 -15.69 -11.05 2.71
CA TYR A 373 -16.65 -11.50 3.73
C TYR A 373 -17.96 -11.97 3.10
N VAL A 374 -18.52 -11.22 2.14
CA VAL A 374 -19.80 -11.57 1.50
C VAL A 374 -19.75 -12.92 0.78
N TRP A 375 -18.59 -13.34 0.29
CA TRP A 375 -18.40 -14.65 -0.31
C TRP A 375 -18.23 -15.72 0.75
N LEU A 376 -17.35 -15.49 1.74
CA LEU A 376 -17.06 -16.45 2.80
C LEU A 376 -18.30 -16.76 3.64
N LYS A 377 -19.12 -15.76 4.00
CA LYS A 377 -20.35 -16.00 4.76
C LYS A 377 -21.33 -16.94 4.05
N ARG A 378 -21.32 -16.97 2.72
CA ARG A 378 -22.14 -17.91 1.95
C ARG A 378 -21.57 -19.32 1.97
N VAL A 379 -20.28 -19.51 2.18
CA VAL A 379 -19.67 -20.85 2.23
C VAL A 379 -19.69 -21.44 3.63
N VAL A 380 -19.38 -20.62 4.66
CA VAL A 380 -19.17 -21.09 6.03
C VAL A 380 -20.16 -20.53 7.05
N GLY A 381 -21.16 -19.75 6.63
CA GLY A 381 -22.10 -19.10 7.55
C GLY A 381 -22.98 -20.06 8.34
N ASP A 382 -23.27 -21.24 7.79
CA ASP A 382 -23.97 -22.32 8.50
C ASP A 382 -23.04 -23.09 9.45
N VAL A 383 -21.73 -23.10 9.17
CA VAL A 383 -20.70 -23.74 10.01
C VAL A 383 -20.32 -22.86 11.20
N TYR A 384 -20.23 -21.55 10.99
CA TYR A 384 -19.81 -20.56 11.98
C TYR A 384 -20.80 -19.37 12.06
N PRO A 385 -22.07 -19.60 12.43
CA PRO A 385 -23.09 -18.56 12.45
C PRO A 385 -22.76 -17.39 13.40
N GLU A 386 -21.99 -17.64 14.46
CA GLU A 386 -21.54 -16.64 15.42
C GLU A 386 -20.64 -15.56 14.81
N ALA A 387 -19.89 -15.90 13.75
CA ALA A 387 -18.97 -14.98 13.08
C ALA A 387 -19.51 -14.49 11.73
N PHE A 388 -20.34 -15.27 11.06
CA PHE A 388 -20.77 -15.02 9.67
C PHE A 388 -22.26 -14.70 9.50
N SER A 389 -22.92 -14.16 10.53
CA SER A 389 -24.33 -13.75 10.51
C SER A 389 -24.57 -12.27 10.17
N PHE A 390 -23.51 -11.46 10.04
CA PHE A 390 -23.65 -10.05 9.66
C PHE A 390 -24.08 -9.89 8.21
N TRP A 391 -24.79 -8.79 7.94
CA TRP A 391 -25.10 -8.40 6.58
C TRP A 391 -23.83 -7.92 5.87
N THR A 392 -23.13 -6.96 6.47
CA THR A 392 -21.84 -6.42 6.02
C THR A 392 -21.11 -5.85 7.24
N LEU A 393 -19.80 -6.02 7.29
CA LEU A 393 -18.94 -5.54 8.37
C LEU A 393 -19.00 -4.02 8.50
N TRP A 394 -18.97 -3.27 7.41
CA TRP A 394 -19.03 -1.80 7.46
C TRP A 394 -20.32 -1.27 8.08
N ARG A 395 -21.43 -2.00 7.92
CA ARG A 395 -22.74 -1.62 8.46
C ARG A 395 -22.88 -2.05 9.91
N ASP A 396 -22.52 -3.30 10.19
CA ASP A 396 -22.87 -3.95 11.45
C ASP A 396 -21.74 -3.86 12.50
N ARG A 397 -20.49 -3.62 12.08
CA ARG A 397 -19.29 -3.73 12.94
C ARG A 397 -18.40 -2.50 12.98
N SER A 398 -18.58 -1.51 12.09
CA SER A 398 -17.74 -0.30 12.06
C SER A 398 -17.66 0.45 13.39
N ALA A 399 -18.69 0.41 14.24
CA ALA A 399 -18.66 1.11 15.53
C ALA A 399 -17.57 0.58 16.50
N GLU A 400 -17.08 -0.64 16.31
CA GLU A 400 -16.03 -1.23 17.15
C GLU A 400 -14.65 -1.24 16.49
N ASP A 401 -14.56 -0.78 15.24
CA ASP A 401 -13.32 -0.68 14.51
C ASP A 401 -12.48 0.52 14.98
N ILE A 402 -11.19 0.29 15.24
CA ILE A 402 -10.23 1.25 15.78
C ILE A 402 -9.42 1.88 14.63
N SER A 403 -10.06 2.22 13.50
CA SER A 403 -9.44 3.04 12.45
C SER A 403 -10.22 4.33 12.18
N VAL A 404 -9.60 5.27 11.47
CA VAL A 404 -10.23 6.52 11.00
C VAL A 404 -10.73 6.29 9.57
N GLY A 405 -12.04 6.35 9.37
CA GLY A 405 -12.69 6.24 8.06
C GLY A 405 -14.10 5.67 8.08
N GLY A 406 -14.76 5.64 6.93
CA GLY A 406 -16.18 5.26 6.84
C GLY A 406 -17.09 6.06 7.77
N GLY A 407 -16.75 7.34 8.03
CA GLY A 407 -17.42 8.20 9.01
C GLY A 407 -16.82 8.22 10.41
N ARG A 408 -15.84 7.37 10.72
CA ARG A 408 -15.10 7.33 12.00
C ARG A 408 -14.05 8.45 12.05
N THR A 409 -14.05 9.22 13.14
CA THR A 409 -13.18 10.40 13.33
C THR A 409 -11.88 10.08 14.07
N GLU A 410 -10.98 11.06 14.19
CA GLU A 410 -9.75 10.91 14.98
C GLU A 410 -10.06 10.71 16.48
N GLU A 411 -11.13 11.33 17.00
CA GLU A 411 -11.60 11.16 18.38
C GLU A 411 -12.12 9.75 18.62
N HIS A 412 -12.85 9.18 17.65
CA HIS A 412 -13.30 7.78 17.69
C HIS A 412 -12.11 6.84 17.82
N PHE A 413 -11.09 7.01 16.96
CA PHE A 413 -9.84 6.25 17.03
C PHE A 413 -9.17 6.36 18.40
N LYS A 414 -8.94 7.58 18.89
CA LYS A 414 -8.27 7.83 20.18
C LYS A 414 -9.01 7.15 21.33
N ALA A 415 -10.34 7.28 21.38
CA ALA A 415 -11.17 6.71 22.42
C ALA A 415 -11.11 5.18 22.44
N LEU A 416 -11.23 4.54 21.27
CA LEU A 416 -11.22 3.08 21.18
C LEU A 416 -9.82 2.48 21.37
N LEU A 417 -8.77 3.12 20.85
CA LEU A 417 -7.39 2.66 21.05
C LEU A 417 -7.02 2.67 22.55
N LYS A 418 -7.39 3.76 23.25
CA LYS A 418 -7.25 3.86 24.71
C LYS A 418 -8.00 2.74 25.43
N LYS A 419 -9.24 2.47 25.04
CA LYS A 419 -10.04 1.40 25.64
C LYS A 419 -9.41 0.03 25.41
N ALA A 420 -8.95 -0.25 24.20
CA ALA A 420 -8.26 -1.50 23.88
C ALA A 420 -6.99 -1.69 24.71
N PHE A 421 -6.14 -0.66 24.83
CA PHE A 421 -4.93 -0.76 25.65
C PHE A 421 -5.24 -0.89 27.14
N LYS A 422 -6.32 -0.29 27.66
CA LYS A 422 -6.76 -0.53 29.04
C LYS A 422 -7.21 -1.98 29.26
N GLU A 423 -7.90 -2.59 28.30
CA GLU A 423 -8.23 -4.01 28.36
C GLU A 423 -6.98 -4.90 28.33
N VAL A 424 -6.01 -4.57 27.49
CA VAL A 424 -4.70 -5.25 27.49
C VAL A 424 -4.03 -5.10 28.87
N ARG A 425 -4.07 -3.91 29.48
CA ARG A 425 -3.51 -3.69 30.83
C ARG A 425 -4.22 -4.53 31.89
N ARG A 426 -5.55 -4.68 31.80
CA ARG A 426 -6.36 -5.47 32.73
C ARG A 426 -5.95 -6.94 32.71
N VAL A 427 -5.81 -7.52 31.51
CA VAL A 427 -5.54 -8.96 31.36
C VAL A 427 -4.06 -9.34 31.50
N ILE A 428 -3.13 -8.41 31.24
CA ILE A 428 -1.69 -8.71 31.32
C ILE A 428 -1.20 -8.77 32.77
N THR A 429 -0.29 -9.70 33.07
CA THR A 429 0.37 -9.79 34.39
C THR A 429 1.24 -8.55 34.63
N ASP A 430 1.48 -8.19 35.90
CA ASP A 430 2.26 -6.99 36.24
C ASP A 430 3.73 -7.07 35.77
N ASP A 431 4.25 -8.27 35.54
CA ASP A 431 5.58 -8.53 34.98
C ASP A 431 5.54 -8.99 33.49
N GLY A 432 4.39 -8.86 32.85
CA GLY A 432 4.14 -9.27 31.47
C GLY A 432 4.75 -8.33 30.44
N VAL A 433 4.79 -8.78 29.19
CA VAL A 433 5.33 -8.01 28.05
C VAL A 433 4.24 -7.79 27.02
N PHE A 434 4.03 -6.52 26.68
CA PHE A 434 3.13 -6.10 25.61
C PHE A 434 3.96 -5.62 24.42
N VAL A 435 3.76 -6.21 23.25
CA VAL A 435 4.48 -5.90 22.03
C VAL A 435 3.51 -5.32 21.01
N VAL A 436 3.83 -4.12 20.50
CA VAL A 436 3.00 -3.40 19.53
C VAL A 436 3.83 -3.10 18.28
N TYR A 437 3.37 -3.57 17.13
CA TYR A 437 3.86 -3.10 15.84
C TYR A 437 3.21 -1.75 15.53
N PHE A 438 3.99 -0.72 15.22
CA PHE A 438 3.44 0.59 14.91
C PHE A 438 4.31 1.35 13.91
N ALA A 439 3.67 1.93 12.90
CA ALA A 439 4.34 2.77 11.93
C ALA A 439 3.33 3.71 11.25
N HIS A 440 3.56 5.01 11.35
CA HIS A 440 2.69 6.01 10.73
C HIS A 440 3.47 7.28 10.38
N SER A 441 3.13 7.92 9.26
CA SER A 441 3.77 9.18 8.86
C SER A 441 3.20 10.40 9.59
N ARG A 442 1.92 10.36 9.96
CA ARG A 442 1.24 11.47 10.64
C ARG A 442 1.56 11.54 12.12
N ARG A 443 1.85 12.75 12.60
CA ARG A 443 2.11 13.07 14.00
C ARG A 443 0.91 12.76 14.92
N GLU A 444 -0.30 12.99 14.44
CA GLU A 444 -1.54 12.80 15.23
C GLU A 444 -1.71 11.34 15.65
N ALA A 445 -1.29 10.40 14.80
CA ALA A 445 -1.30 8.97 15.11
C ALA A 445 -0.33 8.63 16.25
N TRP A 446 0.88 9.22 16.25
CA TRP A 446 1.86 9.03 17.33
C TRP A 446 1.41 9.66 18.65
N ALA A 447 0.79 10.83 18.60
CA ALA A 447 0.20 11.47 19.77
C ALA A 447 -0.93 10.62 20.37
N ALA A 448 -1.86 10.14 19.53
CA ALA A 448 -2.94 9.25 19.96
C ALA A 448 -2.41 7.96 20.62
N THR A 449 -1.40 7.33 20.02
CA THR A 449 -0.76 6.13 20.58
C THR A 449 -0.05 6.43 21.91
N LEU A 450 0.70 7.54 22.00
CA LEU A 450 1.36 7.95 23.24
C LEU A 450 0.34 8.17 24.37
N GLU A 451 -0.71 8.92 24.10
CA GLU A 451 -1.78 9.19 25.07
C GLU A 451 -2.44 7.87 25.54
N ALA A 452 -2.84 7.01 24.60
CA ALA A 452 -3.45 5.72 24.92
C ALA A 452 -2.54 4.82 25.78
N LEU A 453 -1.24 4.76 25.47
CA LEU A 453 -0.26 3.98 26.24
C LEU A 453 -0.04 4.55 27.65
N MET A 454 0.07 5.87 27.77
CA MET A 454 0.26 6.53 29.05
C MET A 454 -0.92 6.26 29.98
N GLU A 455 -2.14 6.50 29.50
CA GLU A 455 -3.37 6.34 30.27
C GLU A 455 -3.75 4.88 30.54
N ALA A 456 -3.31 3.94 29.70
CA ALA A 456 -3.42 2.51 29.97
C ALA A 456 -2.36 2.01 30.98
N GLY A 457 -1.40 2.85 31.39
CA GLY A 457 -0.38 2.46 32.36
C GLY A 457 0.73 1.59 31.78
N PHE A 458 1.09 1.79 30.50
CA PHE A 458 2.23 1.11 29.87
C PHE A 458 3.46 2.03 29.71
N ALA A 459 4.63 1.45 29.93
CA ALA A 459 5.92 2.07 29.65
C ALA A 459 6.62 1.34 28.50
N VAL A 460 7.10 2.09 27.51
CA VAL A 460 7.93 1.54 26.43
C VAL A 460 9.33 1.29 26.98
N SER A 461 9.71 0.02 27.06
CA SER A 461 11.01 -0.43 27.55
C SER A 461 12.06 -0.50 26.44
N ASN A 462 11.66 -0.90 25.23
CA ASN A 462 12.55 -1.00 24.09
C ASN A 462 11.82 -0.68 22.77
N ILE A 463 12.58 -0.28 21.75
CA ILE A 463 12.10 -0.02 20.40
C ILE A 463 13.03 -0.80 19.46
N ILE A 464 12.43 -1.63 18.61
CA ILE A 464 13.17 -2.42 17.63
C ILE A 464 12.71 -1.99 16.24
N PRO A 465 13.57 -1.34 15.43
CA PRO A 465 13.26 -1.09 14.04
C PRO A 465 13.32 -2.39 13.24
N VAL A 466 12.26 -2.69 12.49
CA VAL A 466 12.18 -3.87 11.62
C VAL A 466 11.98 -3.40 10.19
N LYS A 467 12.94 -3.72 9.33
CA LYS A 467 12.85 -3.45 7.89
C LYS A 467 11.80 -4.39 7.28
N ALA A 468 10.60 -3.87 7.06
CA ALA A 468 9.43 -4.67 6.74
C ALA A 468 9.05 -4.67 5.25
N GLN A 469 9.57 -3.72 4.45
CA GLN A 469 9.17 -3.56 3.04
C GLN A 469 10.30 -3.90 2.05
N SER A 470 9.90 -4.50 0.91
CA SER A 470 10.78 -4.72 -0.24
C SER A 470 11.06 -3.41 -0.96
N ALA A 471 12.29 -3.20 -1.41
CA ALA A 471 12.67 -2.07 -2.29
C ALA A 471 11.91 -2.08 -3.65
N THR A 472 11.20 -3.17 -3.97
CA THR A 472 10.39 -3.33 -5.18
C THR A 472 8.90 -3.00 -5.00
N ASP A 473 8.48 -2.50 -3.82
CA ASP A 473 7.09 -2.12 -3.60
C ASP A 473 6.66 -1.07 -4.64
N VAL A 474 5.63 -1.38 -5.42
CA VAL A 474 5.07 -0.49 -6.45
C VAL A 474 4.56 0.80 -5.81
N GLN A 475 4.22 0.78 -4.52
CA GLN A 475 3.84 1.95 -3.72
C GLN A 475 5.01 2.91 -3.42
N ALA A 476 6.26 2.44 -3.55
CA ALA A 476 7.48 3.19 -3.27
C ALA A 476 8.00 4.01 -4.47
N ARG A 477 7.42 3.86 -5.67
CA ARG A 477 7.86 4.63 -6.84
C ARG A 477 7.54 6.12 -6.68
N GLY A 478 8.57 6.91 -6.36
CA GLY A 478 8.53 8.38 -6.27
C GLY A 478 8.11 8.96 -4.92
N LYS A 479 7.67 8.14 -3.96
CA LYS A 479 7.45 8.57 -2.56
C LYS A 479 8.61 8.08 -1.71
N VAL A 480 9.06 8.86 -0.73
CA VAL A 480 9.97 8.35 0.32
C VAL A 480 9.18 7.27 1.08
N SER A 481 9.33 6.01 0.66
CA SER A 481 8.63 4.89 1.25
C SER A 481 9.19 4.63 2.64
N MET A 482 8.30 4.41 3.59
CA MET A 482 8.62 3.92 4.92
C MET A 482 9.30 2.56 4.79
N VAL A 483 10.59 2.48 5.13
CA VAL A 483 11.35 1.23 5.02
C VAL A 483 11.09 0.33 6.23
N SER A 484 10.72 0.93 7.36
CA SER A 484 10.68 0.26 8.66
C SER A 484 9.30 0.27 9.32
N ALA A 485 8.91 -0.85 9.92
CA ALA A 485 7.94 -0.87 11.02
C ALA A 485 8.70 -0.76 12.34
N LEU A 486 8.09 -0.17 13.38
CA LEU A 486 8.69 -0.13 14.71
C LEU A 486 7.97 -1.13 15.62
N VAL A 487 8.75 -1.98 16.28
CA VAL A 487 8.24 -2.90 17.32
C VAL A 487 8.51 -2.26 18.68
N LEU A 488 7.44 -1.80 19.32
CA LEU A 488 7.48 -1.25 20.66
C LEU A 488 7.36 -2.40 21.66
N VAL A 489 8.33 -2.52 22.56
CA VAL A 489 8.30 -3.49 23.67
C VAL A 489 7.92 -2.75 24.93
N LEU A 490 6.74 -3.04 25.46
CA LEU A 490 6.13 -2.35 26.59
C LEU A 490 5.97 -3.26 27.80
N ARG A 491 5.95 -2.65 28.98
CA ARG A 491 5.66 -3.30 30.26
C ARG A 491 4.67 -2.47 31.07
N PRO A 492 3.87 -3.08 31.96
CA PRO A 492 3.11 -2.34 32.95
C PRO A 492 4.00 -1.37 33.73
N ARG A 493 3.56 -0.12 33.83
CA ARG A 493 4.25 0.93 34.58
C ARG A 493 4.12 0.65 36.08
N LEU A 494 5.23 0.74 36.80
CA LEU A 494 5.28 0.47 38.25
C LEU A 494 5.22 1.74 39.12
N ARG A 495 5.32 2.93 38.52
CA ARG A 495 5.38 4.21 39.23
C ARG A 495 4.52 5.25 38.54
N ASP A 496 3.66 5.92 39.31
CA ASP A 496 2.80 7.00 38.84
C ASP A 496 3.32 8.38 39.27
N GLU A 497 4.55 8.68 38.86
CA GLU A 497 5.16 9.99 39.11
C GLU A 497 4.62 11.06 38.15
N VAL A 498 4.58 12.32 38.62
CA VAL A 498 4.22 13.48 37.80
C VAL A 498 5.49 14.13 37.26
N GLU A 499 5.55 14.34 35.95
CA GLU A 499 6.65 15.03 35.30
C GLU A 499 6.17 16.15 34.37
N TYR A 500 7.00 17.17 34.19
CA TYR A 500 6.76 18.28 33.28
C TYR A 500 7.56 18.12 32.00
N VAL A 501 6.90 18.34 30.86
CA VAL A 501 7.51 18.27 29.53
C VAL A 501 8.77 19.14 29.46
N GLU A 502 8.73 20.33 30.07
CA GLU A 502 9.85 21.28 30.09
C GLU A 502 11.12 20.69 30.71
N ARG A 503 10.98 19.83 31.74
CA ARG A 503 12.13 19.15 32.38
C ARG A 503 12.60 17.94 31.57
N LEU A 504 11.71 17.34 30.77
CA LEU A 504 12.03 16.20 29.90
C LEU A 504 12.78 16.63 28.63
N LYS A 505 12.54 17.85 28.12
CA LYS A 505 13.08 18.35 26.84
C LYS A 505 14.59 18.18 26.67
N PRO A 506 15.47 18.54 27.62
CA PRO A 506 16.92 18.41 27.42
C PRO A 506 17.36 16.96 27.19
N ARG A 507 16.80 16.03 27.96
CA ARG A 507 17.07 14.59 27.79
C ARG A 507 16.51 14.08 26.48
N LEU A 508 15.27 14.48 26.15
CA LEU A 508 14.61 14.06 24.93
C LEU A 508 15.37 14.56 23.68
N GLU A 509 15.87 15.79 23.70
CA GLU A 509 16.68 16.34 22.62
C GLU A 509 17.95 15.51 22.36
N ALA A 510 18.70 15.20 23.42
CA ALA A 510 19.92 14.41 23.30
C ALA A 510 19.66 13.00 22.74
N GLU A 511 18.61 12.33 23.20
CA GLU A 511 18.27 10.96 22.77
C GLU A 511 17.69 10.94 21.35
N VAL A 512 16.86 11.91 20.97
CA VAL A 512 16.33 12.02 19.60
C VAL A 512 17.47 12.33 18.62
N ARG A 513 18.37 13.27 18.95
CA ARG A 513 19.55 13.58 18.12
C ARG A 513 20.39 12.32 17.88
N ARG A 514 20.73 11.60 18.95
CA ARG A 514 21.50 10.35 18.86
C ARG A 514 20.82 9.31 17.95
N ALA A 515 19.53 9.07 18.16
CA ALA A 515 18.78 8.09 17.37
C ALA A 515 18.73 8.45 15.88
N VAL A 516 18.54 9.73 15.56
CA VAL A 516 18.52 10.21 14.17
C VAL A 516 19.89 10.11 13.52
N GLU A 517 20.97 10.47 14.23
CA GLU A 517 22.35 10.38 13.74
C GLU A 517 22.82 8.94 13.51
N GLU A 518 22.43 8.01 14.39
CA GLU A 518 22.69 6.57 14.23
C GLU A 518 22.00 6.03 12.97
N LEU A 519 20.69 6.25 12.84
CA LEU A 519 19.93 5.79 11.68
C LEU A 519 20.38 6.47 10.38
N TRP A 520 20.80 7.74 10.44
CA TRP A 520 21.39 8.41 9.30
C TRP A 520 22.67 7.71 8.82
N ARG A 521 23.55 7.29 9.74
CA ARG A 521 24.77 6.54 9.40
C ARG A 521 24.47 5.15 8.82
N GLU A 522 23.38 4.52 9.26
CA GLU A 522 22.90 3.25 8.72
C GLU A 522 22.19 3.36 7.37
N GLY A 523 21.98 4.58 6.88
CA GLY A 523 21.40 4.85 5.55
C GLY A 523 19.89 5.13 5.54
N TYR A 524 19.24 5.21 6.70
CA TYR A 524 17.83 5.61 6.79
C TYR A 524 17.64 7.10 6.52
N ARG A 525 16.54 7.47 5.85
CA ARG A 525 16.25 8.85 5.44
C ARG A 525 14.76 9.16 5.62
N GLY A 526 14.41 10.44 5.64
CA GLY A 526 13.04 10.94 5.66
C GLY A 526 12.14 10.38 6.75
N VAL A 527 10.99 9.82 6.35
CA VAL A 527 9.93 9.42 7.29
C VAL A 527 10.45 8.44 8.34
N ASP A 528 11.42 7.59 8.02
CA ASP A 528 12.03 6.66 8.98
C ASP A 528 12.74 7.38 10.14
N LEU A 529 13.43 8.50 9.87
CA LEU A 529 14.08 9.31 10.91
C LEU A 529 13.05 10.01 11.80
N MET A 530 11.95 10.49 11.21
CA MET A 530 10.85 11.11 11.94
C MET A 530 10.16 10.11 12.87
N MET A 531 9.89 8.90 12.38
CA MET A 531 9.31 7.84 13.19
C MET A 531 10.23 7.42 14.34
N ALA A 532 11.53 7.34 14.10
CA ALA A 532 12.49 7.05 15.17
C ALA A 532 12.47 8.12 16.26
N ALA A 533 12.37 9.40 15.87
CA ALA A 533 12.21 10.49 16.82
C ALA A 533 10.92 10.38 17.63
N TYR A 534 9.79 10.10 16.98
CA TYR A 534 8.52 9.87 17.66
C TYR A 534 8.60 8.69 18.62
N ALA A 535 9.15 7.57 18.20
CA ALA A 535 9.30 6.39 19.05
C ALA A 535 10.20 6.68 20.25
N THR A 536 11.33 7.36 20.05
CA THR A 536 12.20 7.82 21.15
C THR A 536 11.44 8.72 22.12
N ALA A 537 10.62 9.64 21.61
CA ALA A 537 9.75 10.47 22.43
C ALA A 537 8.76 9.65 23.26
N LEU A 538 8.11 8.66 22.63
CA LEU A 538 7.23 7.71 23.31
C LEU A 538 8.00 6.97 24.42
N LYS A 539 9.22 6.47 24.15
CA LYS A 539 10.05 5.76 25.13
C LYS A 539 10.28 6.58 26.38
N HIS A 540 10.61 7.85 26.24
CA HIS A 540 10.90 8.70 27.40
C HIS A 540 9.66 9.24 28.08
N ALA A 541 8.64 9.66 27.33
CA ALA A 541 7.39 10.17 27.89
C ALA A 541 6.58 9.09 28.63
N THR A 542 6.63 7.85 28.15
CA THR A 542 5.96 6.72 28.80
C THR A 542 6.75 6.16 29.99
N GLN A 543 7.74 6.84 30.55
CA GLN A 543 8.34 6.40 31.84
C GLN A 543 7.62 6.97 33.05
N VAL A 544 6.81 8.02 32.88
CA VAL A 544 6.13 8.74 33.97
C VAL A 544 4.64 8.41 33.97
N GLY A 545 3.97 8.56 35.11
CA GLY A 545 2.53 8.28 35.22
C GLY A 545 1.69 9.38 34.61
N VAL A 546 2.00 10.63 34.97
CA VAL A 546 1.28 11.82 34.49
C VAL A 546 2.27 12.80 33.91
N LEU A 547 2.07 13.17 32.64
CA LEU A 547 2.85 14.18 31.96
C LEU A 547 2.05 15.48 31.91
N LYS A 548 2.63 16.56 32.44
CA LYS A 548 2.05 17.92 32.42
C LYS A 548 2.89 18.84 31.55
N SER A 549 2.25 19.86 31.01
CA SER A 549 2.91 20.94 30.27
C SER A 549 2.48 22.27 30.87
N MET A 550 3.38 23.26 30.90
CA MET A 550 3.01 24.63 31.23
C MET A 550 2.24 25.30 30.09
N ARG A 551 2.21 24.68 28.91
CA ARG A 551 1.55 25.20 27.69
C ARG A 551 0.85 24.09 26.92
N GLY A 552 -0.47 24.19 26.78
CA GLY A 552 -1.27 23.28 25.93
C GLY A 552 -1.19 21.81 26.35
N ASN A 553 -1.45 20.91 25.40
CA ASN A 553 -1.46 19.47 25.64
C ASN A 553 -0.02 18.90 25.74
N ALA A 554 0.27 18.19 26.83
CA ALA A 554 1.62 17.69 27.12
C ALA A 554 2.13 16.64 26.11
N VAL A 555 1.25 15.74 25.65
CA VAL A 555 1.57 14.69 24.68
C VAL A 555 1.91 15.33 23.33
N GLU A 556 1.07 16.24 22.85
CA GLU A 556 1.33 16.96 21.59
C GLU A 556 2.64 17.74 21.65
N ASN A 557 2.93 18.40 22.78
CA ASN A 557 4.18 19.15 22.99
C ASN A 557 5.42 18.27 22.88
N VAL A 558 5.38 17.05 23.43
CA VAL A 558 6.51 16.09 23.35
C VAL A 558 6.73 15.64 21.91
N VAL A 559 5.67 15.24 21.23
CA VAL A 559 5.75 14.70 19.87
C VAL A 559 6.19 15.80 18.89
N GLU A 560 5.64 17.01 19.00
CA GLU A 560 6.07 18.17 18.21
C GLU A 560 7.54 18.56 18.51
N PHE A 561 7.95 18.53 19.78
CA PHE A 561 9.35 18.80 20.13
C PHE A 561 10.30 17.77 19.50
N ALA A 562 9.98 16.49 19.58
CA ALA A 562 10.78 15.43 18.96
C ALA A 562 10.86 15.57 17.44
N GLU A 563 9.75 15.92 16.77
CA GLU A 563 9.72 16.22 15.33
C GLU A 563 10.68 17.36 14.98
N ARG A 564 10.65 18.47 15.74
CA ARG A 564 11.56 19.60 15.50
C ARG A 564 13.03 19.21 15.67
N VAL A 565 13.34 18.47 16.74
CA VAL A 565 14.72 18.00 16.98
C VAL A 565 15.17 17.07 15.86
N ALA A 566 14.30 16.18 15.39
CA ALA A 566 14.62 15.23 14.32
C ALA A 566 14.94 15.92 13.01
N VAL A 567 14.15 16.93 12.64
CA VAL A 567 14.37 17.74 11.44
C VAL A 567 15.74 18.42 11.51
N SER A 568 16.07 19.05 12.64
CA SER A 568 17.38 19.70 12.83
C SER A 568 18.53 18.69 12.79
N ALA A 569 18.41 17.58 13.52
CA ALA A 569 19.44 16.53 13.58
C ALA A 569 19.68 15.89 12.20
N ALA A 570 18.63 15.64 11.42
CA ALA A 570 18.76 15.10 10.06
C ALA A 570 19.48 16.08 9.13
N VAL A 571 19.18 17.38 9.25
CA VAL A 571 19.85 18.44 8.49
C VAL A 571 21.33 18.56 8.85
N GLU A 572 21.64 18.56 10.15
CA GLU A 572 23.02 18.60 10.65
C GLU A 572 23.82 17.35 10.25
N ALA A 573 23.21 16.17 10.34
CA ALA A 573 23.82 14.91 9.90
C ALA A 573 24.08 14.87 8.39
N ALA A 574 23.19 15.46 7.58
CA ALA A 574 23.39 15.60 6.14
C ALA A 574 24.53 16.57 5.79
N PHE A 575 24.62 17.68 6.53
CA PHE A 575 25.65 18.69 6.32
C PHE A 575 27.02 18.31 6.87
N GLY A 576 27.07 17.43 7.88
CA GLY A 576 28.29 17.09 8.62
C GLY A 576 28.63 18.09 9.73
N GLY A 577 27.62 18.68 10.37
CA GLY A 577 27.77 19.63 11.47
C GLY A 577 26.65 20.68 11.51
N SER A 578 26.86 21.74 12.30
CA SER A 578 25.91 22.85 12.38
C SER A 578 25.76 23.58 11.04
N VAL A 579 24.53 23.75 10.59
CA VAL A 579 24.24 24.47 9.34
C VAL A 579 24.27 25.98 9.61
N PRO A 580 24.98 26.78 8.79
CA PRO A 580 25.25 28.17 9.11
C PRO A 580 24.04 29.10 8.96
N ASP A 581 23.03 28.70 8.20
CA ASP A 581 21.85 29.51 7.96
C ASP A 581 20.59 28.66 7.74
N LYS A 582 19.43 29.27 8.01
CA LYS A 582 18.15 28.54 7.99
C LYS A 582 17.67 28.21 6.58
N LEU A 583 18.00 29.01 5.56
CA LEU A 583 17.56 28.75 4.18
C LEU A 583 18.28 27.52 3.62
N THR A 584 19.55 27.38 3.91
CA THR A 584 20.35 26.19 3.59
C THR A 584 19.81 24.97 4.32
N GLY A 585 19.46 25.10 5.61
CA GLY A 585 18.82 24.01 6.36
C GLY A 585 17.50 23.55 5.75
N PHE A 586 16.65 24.49 5.30
CA PHE A 586 15.43 24.20 4.55
C PHE A 586 15.72 23.39 3.29
N TYR A 587 16.71 23.83 2.49
CA TYR A 587 17.09 23.16 1.25
C TYR A 587 17.62 21.75 1.47
N ILE A 588 18.48 21.56 2.47
CA ILE A 588 19.01 20.25 2.83
C ILE A 588 17.87 19.30 3.20
N TYR A 589 16.96 19.72 4.09
CA TYR A 589 15.83 18.88 4.46
C TYR A 589 14.94 18.58 3.26
N ALA A 590 14.54 19.61 2.51
CA ALA A 590 13.63 19.45 1.39
C ALA A 590 14.24 18.58 0.28
N ALA A 591 15.53 18.76 -0.05
CA ALA A 591 16.18 17.98 -1.10
C ALA A 591 16.29 16.49 -0.76
N ASN A 592 16.48 16.14 0.52
CA ASN A 592 16.60 14.75 0.97
C ASN A 592 15.24 14.06 1.15
N ASN A 593 14.12 14.81 1.15
CA ASN A 593 12.81 14.29 1.56
C ASN A 593 11.66 14.56 0.58
N SER A 594 11.85 15.39 -0.46
CA SER A 594 10.73 15.97 -1.24
C SER A 594 10.68 15.52 -2.71
N GLY A 595 10.98 14.26 -3.03
CA GLY A 595 11.04 13.77 -4.42
C GLY A 595 9.84 14.17 -5.31
N ASN A 596 8.63 14.30 -4.75
CA ASN A 596 7.39 14.71 -5.45
C ASN A 596 6.86 16.11 -5.02
N GLY A 597 7.70 16.95 -4.42
CA GLY A 597 7.31 18.19 -3.75
C GLY A 597 6.95 18.00 -2.27
N LEU A 598 6.90 19.11 -1.53
CA LEU A 598 6.50 19.18 -0.12
C LEU A 598 4.97 19.19 -0.03
N ASP A 599 4.41 18.29 0.78
CA ASP A 599 3.00 18.38 1.18
C ASP A 599 2.76 19.58 2.11
N SER A 600 1.50 19.95 2.31
CA SER A 600 1.13 21.15 3.05
C SER A 600 1.60 21.13 4.51
N ASP A 601 1.61 19.97 5.16
CA ASP A 601 1.94 19.86 6.58
C ASP A 601 3.45 19.93 6.78
N THR A 602 4.21 19.20 5.96
CA THR A 602 5.68 19.30 5.91
C THR A 602 6.11 20.71 5.55
N TYR A 603 5.48 21.34 4.55
CA TYR A 603 5.82 22.71 4.15
C TYR A 603 5.56 23.71 5.29
N LEU A 604 4.42 23.59 5.98
CA LEU A 604 4.11 24.44 7.13
C LEU A 604 5.10 24.24 8.28
N LEU A 605 5.46 22.99 8.60
CA LEU A 605 6.47 22.68 9.61
C LEU A 605 7.81 23.35 9.29
N LEU A 606 8.29 23.17 8.06
CA LEU A 606 9.56 23.74 7.61
C LEU A 606 9.55 25.27 7.65
N THR A 607 8.42 25.90 7.34
CA THR A 607 8.32 27.38 7.41
C THR A 607 8.40 27.92 8.84
N LYS A 608 7.94 27.13 9.82
CA LYS A 608 8.06 27.49 11.25
C LYS A 608 9.47 27.27 11.77
N LEU A 609 10.17 26.24 11.28
CA LEU A 609 11.50 25.86 11.74
C LEU A 609 12.61 26.72 11.12
N PHE A 610 12.54 26.90 9.80
CA PHE A 610 13.64 27.45 9.03
C PHE A 610 13.34 28.88 8.58
N VAL A 611 12.50 29.05 7.56
CA VAL A 611 12.34 30.33 6.86
C VAL A 611 10.87 30.59 6.58
N SER A 612 10.42 31.83 6.75
CA SER A 612 9.02 32.18 6.52
C SER A 612 8.59 31.90 5.08
N ARG A 613 7.29 31.65 4.91
CA ARG A 613 6.68 31.39 3.60
C ARG A 613 6.95 32.53 2.62
N GLU A 614 6.82 33.78 3.08
CA GLU A 614 7.02 34.98 2.27
C GLU A 614 8.45 35.05 1.74
N GLU A 615 9.44 34.72 2.56
CA GLU A 615 10.85 34.75 2.18
C GLU A 615 11.20 33.61 1.20
N LEU A 616 10.63 32.41 1.41
CA LEU A 616 10.79 31.28 0.49
C LEU A 616 10.25 31.59 -0.92
N VAL A 617 9.07 32.22 -0.99
CA VAL A 617 8.47 32.64 -2.28
C VAL A 617 9.29 33.77 -2.90
N ARG A 618 9.66 34.79 -2.12
CA ARG A 618 10.47 35.93 -2.57
C ARG A 618 11.79 35.49 -3.19
N ARG A 619 12.47 34.52 -2.58
CA ARG A 619 13.76 33.97 -3.06
C ARG A 619 13.63 32.91 -4.15
N ARG A 620 12.41 32.63 -4.62
CA ARG A 620 12.09 31.51 -5.50
C ARG A 620 12.72 30.21 -5.00
N ALA A 621 12.69 29.97 -3.68
CA ALA A 621 13.13 28.70 -3.13
C ALA A 621 12.08 27.61 -3.39
N VAL A 622 10.81 28.00 -3.46
CA VAL A 622 9.70 27.09 -3.80
C VAL A 622 8.73 27.71 -4.80
N ARG A 623 8.01 26.84 -5.52
CA ARG A 623 6.84 27.18 -6.32
C ARG A 623 5.60 26.57 -5.69
N GLU A 624 4.66 27.40 -5.28
CA GLU A 624 3.39 26.92 -4.75
C GLU A 624 2.45 26.53 -5.89
N THR A 625 1.91 25.31 -5.82
CA THR A 625 0.91 24.80 -6.77
C THR A 625 -0.34 24.38 -6.02
N LYS A 626 -1.50 24.47 -6.69
CA LYS A 626 -2.77 23.93 -6.18
C LYS A 626 -3.01 22.55 -6.80
N SER A 627 -3.28 21.56 -5.96
CA SER A 627 -3.72 20.22 -6.38
C SER A 627 -4.99 19.88 -5.59
N GLY A 628 -6.16 20.14 -6.20
CA GLY A 628 -7.44 20.14 -5.50
C GLY A 628 -7.49 21.22 -4.41
N ASP A 629 -7.96 20.86 -3.21
CA ASP A 629 -8.04 21.75 -2.04
C ASP A 629 -6.73 21.89 -1.25
N LYS A 630 -5.71 21.08 -1.57
CA LYS A 630 -4.42 21.09 -0.85
C LYS A 630 -3.36 21.87 -1.64
N LYS A 631 -2.67 22.77 -0.94
CA LYS A 631 -1.48 23.47 -1.46
C LYS A 631 -0.29 22.52 -1.41
N LYS A 632 0.50 22.48 -2.48
CA LYS A 632 1.80 21.81 -2.52
C LYS A 632 2.88 22.84 -2.80
N ALA A 633 4.08 22.60 -2.28
CA ALA A 633 5.26 23.43 -2.58
C ALA A 633 6.31 22.58 -3.29
N GLU A 634 6.64 22.95 -4.52
CA GLU A 634 7.73 22.35 -5.28
C GLU A 634 9.04 23.09 -4.95
N LEU A 635 10.09 22.35 -4.59
CA LEU A 635 11.40 22.93 -4.33
C LEU A 635 12.06 23.31 -5.66
N LEU A 636 12.43 24.58 -5.81
CA LEU A 636 13.08 25.09 -7.03
C LEU A 636 14.59 24.92 -6.95
N ASP A 637 15.19 24.48 -8.05
CA ASP A 637 16.62 24.18 -8.14
C ASP A 637 17.44 25.38 -8.61
N TRP A 638 18.77 25.25 -8.67
CA TRP A 638 19.67 26.31 -9.14
C TRP A 638 19.27 26.85 -10.53
N LYS A 639 18.78 25.99 -11.43
CA LYS A 639 18.31 26.35 -12.78
C LYS A 639 17.16 27.34 -12.78
N ASP A 640 16.24 27.21 -11.84
CA ASP A 640 15.07 28.08 -11.71
C ASP A 640 15.41 29.40 -11.02
N ARG A 641 16.63 29.50 -10.45
CA ARG A 641 17.02 30.55 -9.50
C ARG A 641 18.15 31.45 -9.99
N CYS A 642 18.75 31.19 -11.15
CA CYS A 642 19.88 31.99 -11.67
C CYS A 642 19.59 33.50 -11.75
N ASP A 643 18.33 33.91 -11.97
CA ASP A 643 17.96 35.33 -11.99
C ASP A 643 17.91 36.00 -10.60
N VAL A 644 17.64 35.23 -9.54
CA VAL A 644 17.44 35.76 -8.18
C VAL A 644 18.67 35.63 -7.29
N VAL A 645 19.67 34.85 -7.71
CA VAL A 645 20.96 34.69 -7.00
C VAL A 645 22.11 35.46 -7.66
N LYS A 646 21.83 36.43 -8.54
CA LYS A 646 22.86 37.24 -9.23
C LYS A 646 23.70 38.09 -8.28
N ASN A 647 23.08 38.56 -7.20
CA ASN A 647 23.69 39.43 -6.20
C ASN A 647 24.26 38.62 -5.03
N GLU A 648 25.08 39.26 -4.21
CA GLU A 648 25.56 38.68 -2.96
C GLU A 648 24.38 38.33 -2.03
N SER A 649 24.50 37.20 -1.34
CA SER A 649 23.47 36.69 -0.45
C SER A 649 24.13 36.15 0.82
N PRO A 650 23.54 36.39 2.00
CA PRO A 650 24.03 35.86 3.27
C PRO A 650 23.67 34.39 3.48
N TYR A 651 23.08 33.71 2.48
CA TYR A 651 22.67 32.31 2.59
C TYR A 651 23.56 31.42 1.75
N LEU A 652 24.10 30.36 2.36
CA LEU A 652 25.07 29.45 1.72
C LEU A 652 24.49 28.78 0.46
N VAL A 653 23.21 28.40 0.47
CA VAL A 653 22.57 27.81 -0.71
C VAL A 653 22.45 28.78 -1.89
N ASP A 654 22.28 30.08 -1.64
CA ASP A 654 22.22 31.09 -2.70
C ASP A 654 23.61 31.29 -3.31
N VAL A 655 24.65 31.30 -2.48
CA VAL A 655 26.05 31.30 -2.92
C VAL A 655 26.33 30.07 -3.80
N LEU A 656 25.96 28.88 -3.34
CA LEU A 656 26.10 27.64 -4.09
C LEU A 656 25.39 27.72 -5.45
N HIS A 657 24.13 28.14 -5.46
CA HIS A 657 23.35 28.24 -6.70
C HIS A 657 23.95 29.28 -7.66
N ARG A 658 24.46 30.41 -7.16
CA ARG A 658 25.16 31.42 -7.97
C ARG A 658 26.40 30.84 -8.64
N LEU A 659 27.20 30.06 -7.90
CA LEU A 659 28.39 29.41 -8.44
C LEU A 659 28.02 28.33 -9.47
N LEU A 660 26.95 27.57 -9.26
CA LEU A 660 26.44 26.61 -10.24
C LEU A 660 25.94 27.29 -11.52
N CYS A 661 25.25 28.42 -11.43
CA CYS A 661 24.83 29.21 -12.58
C CYS A 661 26.05 29.73 -13.38
N ALA A 662 27.04 30.29 -12.71
CA ALA A 662 28.27 30.76 -13.36
C ALA A 662 29.11 29.62 -13.96
N PHE A 663 29.11 28.45 -13.31
CA PHE A 663 29.76 27.26 -13.86
C PHE A 663 29.05 26.75 -15.11
N ASN A 664 27.72 26.81 -15.14
CA ASN A 664 26.95 26.44 -16.32
C ASN A 664 27.16 27.40 -17.51
N GLU A 665 27.35 28.70 -17.24
CA GLU A 665 27.60 29.72 -18.26
C GLU A 665 29.05 29.70 -18.79
N ASP A 666 30.04 29.74 -17.88
CA ASP A 666 31.44 30.03 -18.20
C ASP A 666 32.43 28.93 -17.73
N GLY A 667 31.91 27.81 -17.21
CA GLY A 667 32.72 26.72 -16.68
C GLY A 667 33.58 27.13 -15.47
N VAL A 668 34.75 26.49 -15.33
CA VAL A 668 35.71 26.78 -14.24
C VAL A 668 36.12 28.26 -14.20
N ARG A 669 36.21 28.93 -15.36
CA ARG A 669 36.61 30.34 -15.45
C ARG A 669 35.58 31.27 -14.82
N GLY A 670 34.29 31.01 -15.02
CA GLY A 670 33.21 31.81 -14.43
C GLY A 670 33.21 31.75 -12.90
N VAL A 671 33.39 30.55 -12.36
CA VAL A 671 33.46 30.32 -10.91
C VAL A 671 34.69 31.01 -10.32
N LYS A 672 35.88 30.87 -10.91
CA LYS A 672 37.09 31.55 -10.44
C LYS A 672 36.95 33.06 -10.44
N ARG A 673 36.42 33.63 -11.53
CA ARG A 673 36.15 35.07 -11.62
C ARG A 673 35.25 35.54 -10.49
N LEU A 674 34.17 34.80 -10.18
CA LEU A 674 33.29 35.13 -9.07
C LEU A 674 34.01 35.03 -7.73
N LEU A 675 34.76 33.96 -7.47
CA LEU A 675 35.53 33.75 -6.24
C LEU A 675 36.60 34.83 -6.02
N GLU A 676 37.19 35.36 -7.08
CA GLU A 676 38.20 36.45 -7.04
C GLU A 676 37.58 37.84 -6.88
N GLN A 677 36.36 38.06 -7.41
CA GLN A 677 35.69 39.36 -7.40
C GLN A 677 34.75 39.58 -6.21
N GLY A 678 34.26 38.51 -5.58
CA GLY A 678 33.27 38.57 -4.51
C GLY A 678 33.87 38.30 -3.12
N SER A 679 33.39 39.02 -2.11
CA SER A 679 33.65 38.64 -0.71
C SER A 679 32.61 37.59 -0.30
N PHE A 680 33.00 36.32 -0.30
CA PHE A 680 32.11 35.25 0.17
C PHE A 680 32.20 35.11 1.69
N THR A 681 31.05 35.08 2.36
CA THR A 681 30.96 34.80 3.79
C THR A 681 31.34 33.35 4.14
N TYR A 682 31.37 32.45 3.15
CA TYR A 682 31.53 31.00 3.34
C TYR A 682 32.77 30.47 2.64
N THR A 683 33.38 29.44 3.23
CA THR A 683 34.54 28.78 2.64
C THR A 683 34.14 27.83 1.51
N LEU A 684 35.09 27.45 0.65
CA LEU A 684 34.85 26.42 -0.36
C LEU A 684 34.43 25.08 0.27
N SER A 685 34.92 24.77 1.48
CA SER A 685 34.52 23.58 2.23
C SER A 685 33.02 23.62 2.59
N ASP A 686 32.52 24.76 3.07
CA ASP A 686 31.09 24.95 3.38
C ASP A 686 30.22 24.79 2.13
N ILE A 687 30.65 25.38 1.01
CA ILE A 687 29.97 25.27 -0.29
C ILE A 687 29.90 23.80 -0.74
N CYS A 688 31.01 23.07 -0.61
CA CYS A 688 31.07 21.66 -0.98
C CYS A 688 30.22 20.77 -0.06
N ARG A 689 30.19 21.04 1.25
CA ARG A 689 29.28 20.36 2.19
C ARG A 689 27.82 20.60 1.81
N ALA A 690 27.45 21.85 1.51
CA ALA A 690 26.09 22.17 1.07
C ALA A 690 25.76 21.47 -0.26
N LEU A 691 26.70 21.45 -1.22
CA LEU A 691 26.54 20.75 -2.49
C LEU A 691 26.28 19.26 -2.28
N HIS A 692 27.07 18.59 -1.45
CA HIS A 692 26.88 17.17 -1.14
C HIS A 692 25.56 16.95 -0.41
N ALA A 693 25.26 17.73 0.64
CA ALA A 693 24.03 17.57 1.41
C ALA A 693 22.75 17.76 0.56
N ILE A 694 22.77 18.67 -0.43
CA ILE A 694 21.59 18.97 -1.26
C ILE A 694 21.50 18.07 -2.50
N TYR A 695 22.63 17.69 -3.12
CA TYR A 695 22.63 17.08 -4.44
C TYR A 695 23.04 15.60 -4.50
N VAL A 696 23.37 14.96 -3.37
CA VAL A 696 23.79 13.53 -3.32
C VAL A 696 22.86 12.60 -4.12
N ALA A 697 21.55 12.81 -4.08
CA ALA A 697 20.57 11.94 -4.78
C ALA A 697 19.98 12.53 -6.09
N ARG A 698 20.30 13.79 -6.43
CA ARG A 698 19.61 14.55 -7.50
C ARG A 698 20.51 15.38 -8.42
N GLY A 699 21.83 15.29 -8.26
CA GLY A 699 22.80 16.09 -9.02
C GLY A 699 22.75 15.79 -10.53
N ASP A 700 22.63 16.85 -11.33
CA ASP A 700 22.76 16.78 -12.77
C ASP A 700 24.22 16.83 -13.22
N ASN A 701 24.46 16.87 -14.53
CA ASN A 701 25.82 16.91 -15.08
C ASN A 701 26.59 18.17 -14.67
N VAL A 702 25.92 19.31 -14.49
CA VAL A 702 26.56 20.56 -14.05
C VAL A 702 27.06 20.40 -12.62
N VAL A 703 26.21 19.90 -11.72
CA VAL A 703 26.56 19.66 -10.31
C VAL A 703 27.69 18.63 -10.20
N LYS A 704 27.63 17.54 -10.95
CA LYS A 704 28.69 16.50 -10.95
C LYS A 704 30.04 17.03 -11.43
N ASN A 705 30.02 17.86 -12.48
CA ASN A 705 31.24 18.47 -13.01
C ASN A 705 31.80 19.54 -12.09
N PHE A 706 30.93 20.32 -11.42
CA PHE A 706 31.34 21.28 -10.39
C PHE A 706 31.98 20.55 -9.20
N ASP A 707 31.36 19.48 -8.70
CA ASP A 707 31.89 18.64 -7.63
C ASP A 707 33.30 18.12 -7.98
N ALA A 708 33.46 17.57 -9.18
CA ALA A 708 34.75 17.07 -9.66
C ALA A 708 35.82 18.17 -9.77
N ALA A 709 35.43 19.37 -10.18
CA ALA A 709 36.35 20.49 -10.39
C ALA A 709 36.77 21.17 -9.07
N PHE A 710 35.88 21.28 -8.09
CA PHE A 710 36.08 22.12 -6.90
C PHE A 710 36.02 21.37 -5.56
N CYS A 711 35.27 20.27 -5.44
CA CYS A 711 34.95 19.67 -4.14
C CYS A 711 35.67 18.35 -3.85
N ARG A 712 35.95 17.51 -4.87
CA ARG A 712 36.63 16.22 -4.66
C ARG A 712 38.07 16.33 -4.16
N LYS A 713 38.74 17.47 -4.38
CA LYS A 713 40.10 17.74 -3.88
C LYS A 713 40.14 18.42 -2.51
N SER A 714 39.11 19.19 -2.15
CA SER A 714 39.12 20.10 -0.98
C SER A 714 38.67 19.48 0.35
N LEU A 715 38.16 18.24 0.34
CA LEU A 715 37.69 17.54 1.55
C LEU A 715 38.73 16.60 2.16
N ASN A 716 39.77 16.21 1.40
CA ASN A 716 40.85 15.32 1.85
C ASN A 716 42.16 16.05 2.14
N GLU A 717 42.36 17.25 1.61
CA GLU A 717 43.52 18.10 1.83
C GLU A 717 42.97 19.50 2.14
N GLY A 718 43.53 20.20 3.13
CA GLY A 718 43.04 21.50 3.61
C GLY A 718 42.89 22.60 2.54
N PRO A 719 42.57 23.85 2.92
CA PRO A 719 42.14 24.88 1.97
C PRO A 719 43.10 25.03 0.79
N LEU A 720 42.54 25.06 -0.43
CA LEU A 720 43.27 25.23 -1.71
C LEU A 720 43.99 26.59 -1.83
N PHE A 721 43.87 27.46 -0.83
CA PHE A 721 44.49 28.79 -0.80
C PHE A 721 45.02 29.10 0.60
N SER A 722 46.33 29.26 0.69
CA SER A 722 46.97 30.00 1.78
C SER A 722 46.57 31.46 1.68
N TYR A 723 46.00 32.04 2.75
CA TYR A 723 45.94 33.49 2.90
C TYR A 723 47.38 34.04 2.90
N GLY A 724 47.74 34.82 1.89
CA GLY A 724 48.93 35.65 1.88
C GLY A 724 48.52 37.12 2.01
N ALA A 725 48.89 37.72 3.15
CA ALA A 725 48.94 39.14 3.53
C ALA A 725 47.99 40.15 2.85
#